data_AF-A0A523IH43-F1
#
_entry.id   AF-A0A523IH43-F1
#
_cell.length_a   1.000
_cell.length_b   1.000
_cell.length_c   1.000
_cell.angle_alpha   90.00
_cell.angle_beta   90.00
_cell.angle_gamma   90.00
#
_symmetry.space_group_name_H-M   'P 1'
#
loop_
_entity.id
_entity.type
_entity.pdbx_description
1 polymer ?
#
loop_
_entity_poly.entity_id
_entity_poly.type
_entity_poly.pdbx_seq_one_letter_code
_entity_poly.pdbx_strand_id
1 'polypeptide(L)'
;QVRIGQHADKVRVVLDLRGEVTSHTVEASDNGVRIVLNSDSVADEDEQEVYAPGPAVAAPAQYMEENEDGQGFAGGESVWVKGVQFESLPSADRVVLDVGAELQALVYEPDPITVVIDLPGSRIEPESERRIDTREFGGPLEMFSVFQTPDVPREQVRVVLKRRGSAKVRLSWEDGRLLIELPRASRSAYLPGTTVPAEFASAVPGPGPLAPAPMGPPESAMGAPASFMGPPAPGVYSAPGMAPGMAAAGRPGGPIGPLLPAAFGVDPLFAGPAEPASIDILEEGGFDDEKTYNGRRISLDFKDADIANILRLIAEVSDLNIIAGEEVDGKVTIRLVDVPWDQAMDVILLTKGLGFVRVGNVLRIAPLETLKAEKEARLMERRSREKLEDLVVKLQPVNYADVKEMKDMIQHLLSARGSVMVDTRTNTLIIKDIPSVIHEATALVKAIDTQTPQVLIEAKIVEANLTFARALGANWGLGFTGTKTAGGVATPSAGGFPDLHLTNSTNALDPLIPLPNGEQQSNFISANPVVGILTGVLRLGLLGHDDRIQLDLELMAAESNNRGKVISSPRVVTLDNREAIIKQGVAIKFTEITRDTVTTSFVDAVLELKVTPHITADRSIIMKVKVSRNAPQLSSASGDIVGITKNETETEALVRDGETMVLGGIYVVDSGKSTTKLPFLADIPLLGAIFRSKTIQDERRELLIFVTPRIITSPSSDF
;
A
#
# COMPACT_ATOMS: atom_id res chain seq x y z
N GLN A 1 -2.18 29.57 7.26
CA GLN A 1 -3.38 29.58 6.41
C GLN A 1 -4.23 30.77 6.80
N VAL A 2 -4.92 31.43 5.87
CA VAL A 2 -5.87 32.52 6.17
C VAL A 2 -7.27 32.08 5.79
N ARG A 3 -8.25 32.28 6.67
CA ARG A 3 -9.67 31.97 6.41
C ARG A 3 -10.50 33.21 6.73
N ILE A 4 -11.39 33.60 5.82
CA ILE A 4 -12.22 34.79 5.97
C ILE A 4 -13.69 34.37 5.95
N GLY A 5 -14.45 34.78 6.96
CA GLY A 5 -15.88 34.49 7.10
C GLY A 5 -16.69 35.75 7.37
N GLN A 6 -17.78 35.94 6.62
CA GLN A 6 -18.67 37.08 6.77
C GLN A 6 -19.80 36.78 7.77
N HIS A 7 -19.98 37.66 8.74
CA HIS A 7 -21.15 37.69 9.63
C HIS A 7 -21.96 38.96 9.40
N ALA A 8 -23.18 39.00 9.93
CA ALA A 8 -24.15 40.07 9.66
C ALA A 8 -23.68 41.49 10.03
N ASP A 9 -22.75 41.62 10.99
CA ASP A 9 -22.23 42.89 11.49
C ASP A 9 -20.73 43.12 11.24
N LYS A 10 -19.99 42.10 10.78
CA LYS A 10 -18.51 42.14 10.65
C LYS A 10 -17.94 41.00 9.81
N VAL A 11 -16.73 41.20 9.31
CA VAL A 11 -15.91 40.13 8.70
C VAL A 11 -14.92 39.60 9.74
N ARG A 12 -14.89 38.28 9.93
CA ARG A 12 -13.92 37.58 10.79
C ARG A 12 -12.81 36.99 9.91
N VAL A 13 -11.56 37.32 10.25
CA VAL A 13 -10.36 36.71 9.66
C VAL A 13 -9.71 35.80 10.69
N VAL A 14 -9.33 34.59 10.29
CA VAL A 14 -8.65 33.58 11.12
C VAL A 14 -7.32 33.22 10.46
N LEU A 15 -6.25 33.23 11.26
CA LEU A 15 -4.87 32.99 10.82
C LEU A 15 -4.35 31.72 11.51
N ASP A 16 -4.30 30.59 10.79
CA ASP A 16 -3.65 29.37 11.26
C ASP A 16 -2.14 29.49 11.03
N LEU A 17 -1.35 29.60 12.11
CA LEU A 17 0.11 29.78 12.05
C LEU A 17 0.83 28.47 12.40
N ARG A 18 2.03 28.26 11.86
CA ARG A 18 2.83 27.03 12.06
C ARG A 18 3.80 27.09 13.25
N GLY A 19 3.87 28.20 13.97
CA GLY A 19 4.71 28.39 15.15
C GLY A 19 4.11 29.45 16.09
N GLU A 20 4.66 29.58 17.29
CA GLU A 20 4.21 30.57 18.26
C GLU A 20 4.59 32.01 17.83
N VAL A 21 3.70 32.96 18.14
CA VAL A 21 3.86 34.38 17.86
C VAL A 21 3.77 35.14 19.19
N THR A 22 4.81 35.89 19.53
CA THR A 22 4.94 36.56 20.83
C THR A 22 4.13 37.85 20.90
N SER A 23 3.89 38.51 19.77
CA SER A 23 3.03 39.70 19.69
C SER A 23 2.41 39.92 18.30
N HIS A 24 1.29 40.64 18.25
CA HIS A 24 0.65 41.04 16.99
C HIS A 24 0.10 42.47 17.06
N THR A 25 -0.01 43.14 15.90
CA THR A 25 -0.56 44.50 15.77
C THR A 25 -1.46 44.56 14.53
N VAL A 26 -2.57 45.30 14.63
CA VAL A 26 -3.58 45.41 13.57
C VAL A 26 -3.80 46.89 13.25
N GLU A 27 -3.62 47.26 11.99
CA GLU A 27 -3.76 48.62 11.49
C GLU A 27 -4.75 48.66 10.32
N ALA A 28 -5.61 49.68 10.29
CA ALA A 28 -6.43 49.97 9.11
C ALA A 28 -5.61 50.80 8.11
N SER A 29 -5.72 50.45 6.83
CA SER A 29 -5.08 51.12 5.70
C SER A 29 -6.14 51.53 4.68
N ASP A 30 -5.84 52.50 3.83
CA ASP A 30 -6.81 53.17 2.94
C ASP A 30 -7.59 52.23 2.00
N ASN A 31 -7.14 50.98 1.83
CA ASN A 31 -7.84 49.97 1.06
C ASN A 31 -7.80 48.56 1.70
N GLY A 32 -7.67 48.44 3.03
CA GLY A 32 -7.67 47.13 3.71
C GLY A 32 -7.24 47.14 5.18
N VAL A 33 -7.04 45.95 5.75
CA VAL A 33 -6.54 45.78 7.13
C VAL A 33 -5.19 45.05 7.09
N ARG A 34 -4.16 45.67 7.68
CA ARG A 34 -2.81 45.10 7.82
C ARG A 34 -2.70 44.45 9.20
N ILE A 35 -2.25 43.21 9.25
CA ILE A 35 -1.97 42.47 10.49
C ILE A 35 -0.48 42.10 10.48
N VAL A 36 0.27 42.60 11.47
CA VAL A 36 1.70 42.30 11.66
C VAL A 36 1.83 41.30 12.81
N LEU A 37 2.65 40.27 12.60
CA LEU A 37 2.90 39.18 13.55
C LEU A 37 4.40 39.16 13.85
N ASN A 38 4.79 39.18 15.12
CA ASN A 38 6.20 39.18 15.55
C ASN A 38 6.50 37.88 16.31
N SER A 39 7.57 37.19 15.92
CA SER A 39 7.98 35.91 16.51
C SER A 39 9.45 35.91 16.86
N ASP A 40 9.76 35.92 18.16
CA ASP A 40 11.13 35.80 18.66
C ASP A 40 11.55 34.33 18.68
N SER A 41 12.43 33.94 17.77
CA SER A 41 13.31 32.78 17.97
C SER A 41 14.64 33.05 17.26
N VAL A 42 15.68 33.19 18.06
CA VAL A 42 17.06 33.45 17.63
C VAL A 42 17.69 32.12 17.20
N ALA A 43 18.47 32.13 16.14
CA ALA A 43 19.34 31.01 15.79
C ALA A 43 20.64 31.13 16.57
N ASP A 44 21.10 30.04 17.21
CA ASP A 44 22.38 30.04 17.91
C ASP A 44 23.54 30.18 16.90
N GLU A 45 24.39 31.17 17.16
CA GLU A 45 25.64 31.44 16.45
C GLU A 45 26.79 30.64 17.11
N ASP A 46 27.84 30.36 16.34
CA ASP A 46 29.19 30.12 16.88
C ASP A 46 30.15 31.06 16.12
N GLU A 47 31.05 31.71 16.86
CA GLU A 47 31.56 33.05 16.52
C GLU A 47 32.92 33.12 15.78
N GLN A 48 33.31 34.38 15.44
CA GLN A 48 34.66 34.92 15.17
C GLN A 48 35.23 34.75 13.74
N GLU A 49 35.84 35.76 13.09
CA GLU A 49 36.15 37.14 13.53
C GLU A 49 36.16 38.18 12.38
N VAL A 50 36.04 39.45 12.79
CA VAL A 50 35.79 40.72 12.09
C VAL A 50 36.65 41.08 10.85
N TYR A 51 36.00 41.52 9.77
CA TYR A 51 36.36 42.76 9.04
C TYR A 51 35.14 43.41 8.37
N ALA A 52 34.86 44.69 8.65
CA ALA A 52 33.75 45.44 8.06
C ALA A 52 34.08 45.97 6.66
N PRO A 53 33.10 46.08 5.74
CA PRO A 53 32.68 47.44 5.37
C PRO A 53 31.21 47.60 4.88
N GLY A 54 30.66 48.80 5.13
CA GLY A 54 29.71 49.46 4.21
C GLY A 54 28.21 49.19 4.42
N PRO A 55 27.34 50.22 4.28
CA PRO A 55 25.89 50.04 4.34
C PRO A 55 25.37 49.38 3.05
N ALA A 56 24.52 48.35 3.19
CA ALA A 56 23.91 47.67 2.06
C ALA A 56 22.97 48.63 1.29
N VAL A 57 23.21 48.71 -0.03
CA VAL A 57 22.46 49.58 -0.95
C VAL A 57 21.01 49.10 -1.08
N ALA A 58 20.06 50.04 -1.07
CA ALA A 58 18.64 49.76 -1.26
C ALA A 58 18.36 49.08 -2.61
N ALA A 59 17.44 48.11 -2.61
CA ALA A 59 16.90 47.54 -3.85
C ALA A 59 16.21 48.66 -4.66
N PRO A 60 16.50 48.81 -5.97
CA PRO A 60 16.04 49.96 -6.73
C PRO A 60 14.55 49.88 -7.04
N ALA A 61 13.82 50.91 -6.62
CA ALA A 61 12.60 51.31 -7.29
C ALA A 61 12.94 52.07 -8.59
N GLN A 62 11.96 52.15 -9.49
CA GLN A 62 11.92 53.02 -10.68
C GLN A 62 12.80 52.62 -11.89
N TYR A 63 12.17 51.95 -12.85
CA TYR A 63 12.15 52.40 -14.25
C TYR A 63 10.73 52.26 -14.81
N MET A 64 9.92 53.29 -14.55
CA MET A 64 8.88 53.76 -15.46
C MET A 64 8.89 55.28 -15.35
N GLU A 65 9.76 55.90 -16.14
CA GLU A 65 9.59 57.31 -16.46
C GLU A 65 8.32 57.49 -17.29
N GLU A 66 7.69 58.62 -17.06
CA GLU A 66 6.46 59.08 -17.67
C GLU A 66 6.74 59.48 -19.13
N ASN A 67 6.45 58.60 -20.08
CA ASN A 67 6.33 59.00 -21.47
C ASN A 67 5.01 59.75 -21.65
N GLU A 68 5.06 61.08 -21.52
CA GLU A 68 4.05 62.00 -22.05
C GLU A 68 4.03 61.96 -23.59
N ASP A 69 3.58 60.85 -24.17
CA ASP A 69 3.16 60.79 -25.57
C ASP A 69 1.86 59.99 -25.65
N GLY A 70 0.76 60.70 -25.89
CA GLY A 70 -0.60 60.18 -25.83
C GLY A 70 -0.94 59.22 -26.98
N GLN A 71 -0.51 57.95 -26.88
CA GLN A 71 -1.06 56.83 -27.65
C GLN A 71 -1.32 55.64 -26.71
N GLY A 72 -2.59 55.44 -26.34
CA GLY A 72 -2.98 54.39 -25.41
C GLY A 72 -3.11 53.02 -26.07
N PHE A 73 -2.80 51.96 -25.32
CA PHE A 73 -3.27 50.60 -25.61
C PHE A 73 -4.48 50.26 -24.74
N ALA A 74 -5.58 50.97 -24.99
CA ALA A 74 -6.90 50.53 -24.56
C ALA A 74 -7.33 49.35 -25.45
N GLY A 75 -7.57 48.17 -24.87
CA GLY A 75 -8.11 47.01 -25.59
C GLY A 75 -7.14 46.35 -26.57
N GLY A 76 -6.03 45.80 -26.06
CA GLY A 76 -5.24 44.83 -26.83
C GLY A 76 -5.98 43.50 -26.95
N GLU A 77 -6.23 43.04 -28.18
CA GLU A 77 -6.83 41.74 -28.49
C GLU A 77 -5.91 40.60 -28.02
N SER A 78 -6.42 39.64 -27.23
CA SER A 78 -5.57 38.57 -26.69
C SER A 78 -5.15 37.58 -27.79
N VAL A 79 -3.86 37.24 -27.78
CA VAL A 79 -3.22 36.47 -28.84
C VAL A 79 -3.50 34.98 -28.65
N TRP A 80 -4.03 34.34 -29.69
CA TRP A 80 -4.48 32.93 -29.64
C TRP A 80 -3.34 31.95 -29.87
N VAL A 81 -3.09 31.08 -28.89
CA VAL A 81 -2.26 29.88 -29.02
C VAL A 81 -3.10 28.79 -29.70
N LYS A 82 -2.84 28.58 -31.00
CA LYS A 82 -3.61 27.70 -31.89
C LYS A 82 -3.13 26.26 -31.90
N GLY A 83 -1.88 26.04 -31.50
CA GLY A 83 -1.24 24.74 -31.58
C GLY A 83 -0.16 24.56 -30.54
N VAL A 84 -0.03 23.33 -30.06
CA VAL A 84 1.12 22.87 -29.29
C VAL A 84 1.66 21.63 -30.00
N GLN A 85 2.97 21.44 -30.03
CA GLN A 85 3.64 20.26 -30.59
C GLN A 85 4.86 19.87 -29.75
N PHE A 86 5.20 18.59 -29.75
CA PHE A 86 6.41 18.06 -29.10
C PHE A 86 7.27 17.34 -30.13
N GLU A 87 8.57 17.62 -30.12
CA GLU A 87 9.56 17.02 -31.00
C GLU A 87 10.73 16.47 -30.16
N SER A 88 10.97 15.16 -30.27
CA SER A 88 12.10 14.47 -29.64
C SER A 88 13.26 14.41 -30.64
N LEU A 89 14.14 15.42 -30.62
CA LEU A 89 15.34 15.45 -31.47
C LEU A 89 16.49 14.66 -30.83
N PRO A 90 17.46 14.13 -31.61
CA PRO A 90 18.62 13.43 -31.05
C PRO A 90 19.47 14.28 -30.08
N SER A 91 19.46 15.61 -30.26
CA SER A 91 20.24 16.59 -29.50
C SER A 91 19.44 17.34 -28.42
N ALA A 92 18.11 17.36 -28.47
CA ALA A 92 17.26 18.11 -27.54
C ALA A 92 15.82 17.61 -27.54
N ASP A 93 15.10 17.82 -26.44
CA ASP A 93 13.64 17.80 -26.44
C ASP A 93 13.12 19.20 -26.73
N ARG A 94 12.17 19.33 -27.66
CA ARG A 94 11.63 20.62 -28.09
C ARG A 94 10.11 20.63 -27.93
N VAL A 95 9.58 21.63 -27.24
CA VAL A 95 8.14 21.95 -27.23
C VAL A 95 7.93 23.20 -28.07
N VAL A 96 7.02 23.12 -29.04
CA VAL A 96 6.67 24.23 -29.95
C VAL A 96 5.26 24.70 -29.63
N LEU A 97 5.07 26.00 -29.43
CA LEU A 97 3.76 26.63 -29.31
C LEU A 97 3.54 27.56 -30.51
N ASP A 98 2.43 27.40 -31.22
CA ASP A 98 2.02 28.28 -32.31
C ASP A 98 1.17 29.42 -31.74
N VAL A 99 1.83 30.56 -31.48
CA VAL A 99 1.27 31.73 -30.80
C VAL A 99 0.84 32.80 -31.82
N GLY A 100 1.41 32.81 -33.02
CA GLY A 100 1.07 33.75 -34.10
C GLY A 100 1.59 35.19 -33.93
N ALA A 101 2.11 35.55 -32.76
CA ALA A 101 2.83 36.79 -32.48
C ALA A 101 3.89 36.58 -31.39
N GLU A 102 4.96 37.36 -31.43
CA GLU A 102 6.00 37.32 -30.39
C GLU A 102 5.49 37.97 -29.09
N LEU A 103 5.58 37.24 -27.98
CA LEU A 103 5.17 37.69 -26.65
C LEU A 103 6.33 37.64 -25.65
N GLN A 104 6.30 38.50 -24.64
CA GLN A 104 7.32 38.50 -23.60
C GLN A 104 7.11 37.35 -22.61
N ALA A 105 7.82 36.25 -22.80
CA ALA A 105 7.75 35.08 -21.94
C ALA A 105 8.45 35.30 -20.59
N LEU A 106 7.72 35.11 -19.49
CA LEU A 106 8.24 35.19 -18.12
C LEU A 106 8.59 33.78 -17.62
N VAL A 107 9.89 33.50 -17.46
CA VAL A 107 10.39 32.19 -16.99
C VAL A 107 10.78 32.27 -15.51
N TYR A 108 10.32 31.31 -14.72
CA TYR A 108 10.82 31.10 -13.36
C TYR A 108 10.95 29.61 -13.02
N GLU A 109 11.97 29.27 -12.24
CA GLU A 109 12.26 27.90 -11.79
C GLU A 109 11.99 27.82 -10.27
N PRO A 110 10.78 27.40 -9.83
CA PRO A 110 10.48 27.30 -8.39
C PRO A 110 11.23 26.13 -7.72
N ASP A 111 11.54 25.08 -8.47
CA ASP A 111 12.27 23.89 -8.01
C ASP A 111 13.38 23.54 -9.00
N PRO A 112 14.45 22.83 -8.60
CA PRO A 112 15.48 22.33 -9.51
C PRO A 112 14.96 21.44 -10.66
N ILE A 113 13.75 20.88 -10.55
CA ILE A 113 13.12 19.96 -11.52
C ILE A 113 11.89 20.54 -12.25
N THR A 114 11.41 21.73 -11.86
CA THR A 114 10.19 22.34 -12.40
C THR A 114 10.54 23.68 -13.04
N VAL A 115 10.14 23.89 -14.29
CA VAL A 115 10.24 25.19 -14.97
C VAL A 115 8.84 25.66 -15.35
N VAL A 116 8.53 26.91 -15.02
CA VAL A 116 7.25 27.55 -15.37
C VAL A 116 7.52 28.71 -16.30
N ILE A 117 6.72 28.82 -17.36
CA ILE A 117 6.76 29.90 -18.35
C ILE A 117 5.36 30.49 -18.46
N ASP A 118 5.21 31.77 -18.14
CA ASP A 118 3.97 32.52 -18.27
C ASP A 118 4.02 33.42 -19.52
N LEU A 119 2.93 33.39 -20.29
CA LEU A 119 2.74 34.18 -21.52
C LEU A 119 1.61 35.21 -21.31
N PRO A 120 1.90 36.39 -20.75
CA PRO A 120 0.89 37.42 -20.51
C PRO A 120 0.31 37.95 -21.83
N GLY A 121 -1.01 38.18 -21.87
CA GLY A 121 -1.73 38.66 -23.06
C GLY A 121 -2.12 37.56 -24.04
N SER A 122 -2.00 36.28 -23.66
CA SER A 122 -2.35 35.14 -24.50
C SER A 122 -3.56 34.36 -24.00
N ARG A 123 -4.25 33.72 -24.96
CA ARG A 123 -5.36 32.79 -24.72
C ARG A 123 -5.13 31.51 -25.52
N ILE A 124 -5.38 30.35 -24.93
CA ILE A 124 -5.25 29.05 -25.63
C ILE A 124 -6.59 28.54 -26.16
N GLU A 125 -6.58 27.91 -27.34
CA GLU A 125 -7.75 27.18 -27.85
C GLU A 125 -8.00 25.91 -27.00
N PRO A 126 -9.25 25.57 -26.66
CA PRO A 126 -9.54 24.41 -25.80
C PRO A 126 -9.02 23.06 -26.30
N GLU A 127 -8.83 22.90 -27.62
CA GLU A 127 -8.25 21.68 -28.21
C GLU A 127 -6.71 21.61 -28.07
N SER A 128 -6.07 22.76 -27.82
CA SER A 128 -4.63 22.87 -27.56
C SER A 128 -4.27 22.78 -26.07
N GLU A 129 -5.24 22.91 -25.15
CA GLU A 129 -5.04 22.63 -23.73
C GLU A 129 -4.76 21.15 -23.50
N ARG A 130 -3.52 20.82 -23.11
CA ARG A 130 -3.13 19.43 -22.93
C ARG A 130 -1.92 19.25 -22.03
N ARG A 131 -1.83 18.04 -21.50
CA ARG A 131 -0.71 17.54 -20.70
C ARG A 131 -0.19 16.27 -21.35
N ILE A 132 1.10 16.25 -21.68
CA ILE A 132 1.76 15.11 -22.32
C ILE A 132 2.88 14.62 -21.40
N ASP A 133 2.85 13.34 -21.06
CA ASP A 133 3.98 12.65 -20.43
C ASP A 133 4.93 12.20 -21.54
N THR A 134 6.20 12.61 -21.45
CA THR A 134 7.23 12.40 -22.48
C THR A 134 8.30 11.40 -22.03
N ARG A 135 8.10 10.70 -20.89
CA ARG A 135 9.08 9.75 -20.32
C ARG A 135 9.45 8.61 -21.26
N GLU A 136 8.53 8.16 -22.10
CA GLU A 136 8.77 7.09 -23.08
C GLU A 136 9.81 7.47 -24.15
N PHE A 137 9.98 8.76 -24.45
CA PHE A 137 10.96 9.26 -25.42
C PHE A 137 12.39 9.37 -24.87
N GLY A 138 12.59 9.08 -23.57
CA GLY A 138 13.90 8.96 -22.93
C GLY A 138 14.73 10.25 -22.83
N GLY A 139 14.13 11.42 -23.11
CA GLY A 139 14.80 12.71 -23.11
C GLY A 139 14.83 13.43 -21.74
N PRO A 140 15.42 14.65 -21.69
CA PRO A 140 15.46 15.49 -20.50
C PRO A 140 14.09 16.04 -20.06
N LEU A 141 13.05 15.98 -20.88
CA LEU A 141 11.69 16.36 -20.50
C LEU A 141 10.90 15.12 -20.04
N GLU A 142 10.42 15.12 -18.79
CA GLU A 142 9.52 14.06 -18.32
C GLU A 142 8.07 14.31 -18.71
N MET A 143 7.63 15.55 -18.62
CA MET A 143 6.23 15.92 -18.83
C MET A 143 6.13 17.42 -19.08
N PHE A 144 5.18 17.82 -19.90
CA PHE A 144 4.76 19.22 -19.98
C PHE A 144 3.24 19.35 -19.96
N SER A 145 2.77 20.52 -19.53
CA SER A 145 1.36 20.90 -19.46
C SER A 145 1.20 22.33 -19.92
N VAL A 146 0.25 22.58 -20.83
CA VAL A 146 -0.12 23.93 -21.30
C VAL A 146 -1.59 24.16 -21.01
N PHE A 147 -1.93 25.25 -20.33
CA PHE A 147 -3.30 25.58 -19.93
C PHE A 147 -3.49 27.09 -19.71
N GLN A 148 -4.73 27.56 -19.81
CA GLN A 148 -5.12 28.92 -19.45
C GLN A 148 -5.04 29.11 -17.93
N THR A 149 -4.38 30.16 -17.45
CA THR A 149 -4.38 30.47 -16.01
C THR A 149 -5.72 31.10 -15.61
N PRO A 150 -6.52 30.49 -14.71
CA PRO A 150 -7.70 31.14 -14.15
C PRO A 150 -7.29 32.18 -13.08
N ASP A 151 -8.18 33.14 -12.80
CA ASP A 151 -8.09 34.06 -11.66
C ASP A 151 -6.87 35.02 -11.67
N VAL A 152 -6.44 35.43 -12.86
CA VAL A 152 -5.44 36.50 -13.06
C VAL A 152 -6.06 37.73 -13.74
N PRO A 153 -5.65 38.96 -13.39
CA PRO A 153 -6.26 40.20 -13.90
C PRO A 153 -5.96 40.50 -15.39
N ARG A 154 -5.08 39.71 -16.02
CA ARG A 154 -4.84 39.70 -17.47
C ARG A 154 -4.76 38.24 -17.93
N GLU A 155 -5.35 37.93 -19.07
CA GLU A 155 -5.32 36.58 -19.64
C GLU A 155 -3.87 36.14 -19.90
N GLN A 156 -3.49 34.95 -19.44
CA GLN A 156 -2.18 34.37 -19.70
C GLN A 156 -2.25 32.84 -19.80
N VAL A 157 -1.56 32.29 -20.80
CA VAL A 157 -1.28 30.86 -20.91
C VAL A 157 -0.05 30.54 -20.06
N ARG A 158 -0.12 29.45 -19.29
CA ARG A 158 0.98 28.92 -18.49
C ARG A 158 1.46 27.59 -19.05
N VAL A 159 2.78 27.49 -19.25
CA VAL A 159 3.48 26.26 -19.60
C VAL A 159 4.25 25.77 -18.38
N VAL A 160 3.99 24.54 -17.94
CA VAL A 160 4.71 23.88 -16.85
C VAL A 160 5.48 22.69 -17.42
N LEU A 161 6.79 22.68 -17.21
CA LEU A 161 7.72 21.64 -17.67
C LEU A 161 8.33 20.93 -16.45
N LYS A 162 8.35 19.59 -16.45
CA LYS A 162 9.12 18.80 -15.49
C LYS A 162 10.34 18.19 -16.19
N ARG A 163 11.54 18.54 -15.73
CA ARG A 163 12.81 18.08 -16.30
C ARG A 163 13.45 16.95 -15.50
N ARG A 164 14.06 16.00 -16.21
CA ARG A 164 14.87 14.91 -15.69
C ARG A 164 16.32 15.39 -15.55
N GLY A 165 16.66 15.89 -14.36
CA GLY A 165 17.96 16.48 -14.06
C GLY A 165 18.04 17.98 -14.36
N SER A 166 19.26 18.53 -14.38
CA SER A 166 19.54 19.97 -14.38
C SER A 166 19.72 20.60 -15.77
N ALA A 167 19.04 20.07 -16.79
CA ALA A 167 19.08 20.66 -18.14
C ALA A 167 18.48 22.09 -18.13
N LYS A 168 19.27 23.07 -18.56
CA LYS A 168 18.82 24.47 -18.69
C LYS A 168 17.89 24.59 -19.90
N VAL A 169 16.72 25.18 -19.69
CA VAL A 169 15.77 25.51 -20.76
C VAL A 169 16.31 26.67 -21.60
N ARG A 170 16.16 26.58 -22.92
CA ARG A 170 16.39 27.69 -23.86
C ARG A 170 15.07 28.06 -24.51
N LEU A 171 14.84 29.36 -24.69
CA LEU A 171 13.71 29.89 -25.44
C LEU A 171 14.22 30.56 -26.72
N SER A 172 13.54 30.31 -27.82
CA SER A 172 13.75 31.02 -29.09
C SER A 172 12.39 31.23 -29.78
N TRP A 173 12.25 32.36 -30.47
CA TRP A 173 11.10 32.65 -31.32
C TRP A 173 11.49 32.44 -32.78
N GLU A 174 10.62 31.80 -33.56
CA GLU A 174 10.80 31.54 -35.00
C GLU A 174 9.41 31.59 -35.67
N ASP A 175 9.23 32.47 -36.65
CA ASP A 175 7.99 32.64 -37.43
C ASP A 175 6.68 32.69 -36.59
N GLY A 176 6.69 33.42 -35.47
CA GLY A 176 5.52 33.55 -34.57
C GLY A 176 5.27 32.34 -33.67
N ARG A 177 6.20 31.36 -33.64
CA ARG A 177 6.18 30.21 -32.75
C ARG A 177 7.20 30.38 -31.63
N LEU A 178 6.83 29.92 -30.44
CA LEU A 178 7.74 29.82 -29.30
C LEU A 178 8.31 28.40 -29.24
N LEU A 179 9.63 28.29 -29.34
CA LEU A 179 10.38 27.04 -29.21
C LEU A 179 11.03 26.99 -27.83
N ILE A 180 10.71 25.94 -27.08
CA ILE A 180 11.24 25.65 -25.75
C ILE A 180 12.13 24.42 -25.88
N GLU A 181 13.45 24.60 -25.76
CA GLU A 181 14.43 23.53 -25.95
C GLU A 181 15.10 23.11 -24.65
N LEU A 182 15.18 21.79 -24.41
CA LEU A 182 15.95 21.16 -23.34
C LEU A 182 17.04 20.29 -23.99
N PRO A 183 18.34 20.68 -23.91
CA PRO A 183 19.41 19.94 -24.56
C PRO A 183 19.62 18.57 -23.90
N ARG A 184 19.77 17.52 -24.72
CA ARG A 184 20.15 16.18 -24.29
C ARG A 184 21.64 16.15 -23.96
N ALA A 185 21.99 15.68 -22.78
CA ALA A 185 23.39 15.45 -22.43
C ALA A 185 23.95 14.31 -23.32
N SER A 186 24.80 14.67 -24.28
CA SER A 186 25.41 13.72 -25.21
C SER A 186 26.33 12.76 -24.44
N ARG A 187 25.86 11.52 -24.23
CA ARG A 187 26.69 10.42 -23.72
C ARG A 187 27.83 10.18 -24.70
N SER A 188 29.06 10.51 -24.31
CA SER A 188 30.25 10.25 -25.12
C SER A 188 30.28 8.77 -25.52
N ALA A 189 30.22 8.51 -26.83
CA ALA A 189 30.23 7.16 -27.37
C ALA A 189 31.65 6.58 -27.25
N TYR A 190 31.86 5.73 -26.24
CA TYR A 190 33.10 5.00 -26.08
C TYR A 190 33.14 3.86 -27.11
N LEU A 191 33.86 4.07 -28.22
CA LEU A 191 34.17 3.02 -29.18
C LEU A 191 35.16 2.01 -28.56
N PRO A 192 34.95 0.70 -28.70
CA PRO A 192 35.86 -0.28 -28.14
C PRO A 192 37.12 -0.42 -29.01
N GLY A 193 38.29 -0.18 -28.42
CA GLY A 193 39.58 -0.70 -28.88
C GLY A 193 40.49 0.27 -29.64
N THR A 194 41.34 0.99 -28.91
CA THR A 194 42.68 1.43 -29.39
C THR A 194 43.68 1.46 -28.23
N THR A 195 44.90 0.97 -28.45
CA THR A 195 46.07 1.06 -27.56
C THR A 195 47.13 1.98 -28.20
N VAL A 196 48.18 2.52 -27.56
CA VAL A 196 48.91 2.37 -26.28
C VAL A 196 49.53 3.78 -25.96
N PRO A 197 50.42 4.05 -24.98
CA PRO A 197 50.85 3.36 -23.74
C PRO A 197 50.88 4.30 -22.49
N ALA A 198 51.49 3.83 -21.39
CA ALA A 198 51.94 4.68 -20.28
C ALA A 198 53.39 5.18 -20.50
N GLU A 199 53.73 6.33 -19.90
CA GLU A 199 55.00 6.68 -19.21
C GLU A 199 55.31 8.19 -19.31
N PHE A 200 55.40 8.88 -18.16
CA PHE A 200 56.58 9.65 -17.72
C PHE A 200 56.36 10.22 -16.30
N ALA A 201 57.38 10.11 -15.45
CA ALA A 201 57.44 10.66 -14.09
C ALA A 201 57.84 12.17 -14.13
N SER A 202 58.03 12.94 -13.05
CA SER A 202 58.49 12.68 -11.67
C SER A 202 58.54 14.01 -10.88
N ALA A 203 58.51 13.99 -9.53
CA ALA A 203 59.52 14.63 -8.65
C ALA A 203 59.08 14.73 -7.16
N VAL A 204 60.00 14.43 -6.25
CA VAL A 204 59.92 14.63 -4.78
C VAL A 204 61.31 15.10 -4.30
N PRO A 205 61.41 15.95 -3.25
CA PRO A 205 62.30 15.61 -2.11
C PRO A 205 61.74 16.01 -0.71
N GLY A 206 62.16 15.28 0.35
CA GLY A 206 61.98 15.64 1.79
C GLY A 206 63.25 16.32 2.39
N PRO A 207 63.67 16.12 3.68
CA PRO A 207 63.02 15.42 4.82
C PRO A 207 63.26 16.00 6.29
N GLY A 208 62.38 15.66 7.26
CA GLY A 208 62.64 15.54 8.75
C GLY A 208 63.01 16.77 9.61
N PRO A 209 63.19 16.68 10.97
CA PRO A 209 63.01 15.51 11.89
C PRO A 209 62.47 15.76 13.36
N LEU A 210 62.16 14.66 14.09
CA LEU A 210 62.27 14.41 15.59
C LEU A 210 61.28 14.99 16.66
N ALA A 211 61.21 14.29 17.82
CA ALA A 211 60.29 14.39 18.99
C ALA A 211 60.96 15.04 20.26
N PRO A 212 60.49 15.02 21.56
CA PRO A 212 59.50 14.17 22.29
C PRO A 212 58.61 14.87 23.39
N ALA A 213 58.06 14.10 24.36
CA ALA A 213 57.10 14.46 25.44
C ALA A 213 57.72 15.09 26.73
N PRO A 214 56.90 15.45 27.77
CA PRO A 214 56.92 14.67 29.04
C PRO A 214 55.60 14.57 29.87
N MET A 215 55.67 13.86 31.01
CA MET A 215 54.60 13.55 32.00
C MET A 215 54.42 14.59 33.14
N GLY A 216 53.31 14.53 33.92
CA GLY A 216 53.24 15.06 35.31
C GLY A 216 51.83 15.27 35.93
N PRO A 217 51.45 14.60 37.05
CA PRO A 217 50.17 14.76 37.81
C PRO A 217 50.44 15.26 39.26
N PRO A 218 49.65 14.98 40.35
CA PRO A 218 48.23 14.63 40.58
C PRO A 218 47.54 15.47 41.72
N GLU A 219 46.24 15.26 42.04
CA GLU A 219 45.78 15.23 43.46
C GLU A 219 44.44 14.46 43.70
N SER A 220 44.17 14.10 44.96
CA SER A 220 43.08 13.23 45.47
C SER A 220 41.94 14.08 46.11
N ALA A 221 40.86 13.62 46.80
CA ALA A 221 40.47 12.33 47.37
C ALA A 221 38.94 12.25 47.72
N MET A 222 38.44 11.04 48.01
CA MET A 222 37.43 10.65 49.03
C MET A 222 36.02 11.30 49.13
N GLY A 223 34.98 10.46 49.28
CA GLY A 223 33.68 10.88 49.84
C GLY A 223 32.46 9.96 49.65
N ALA A 224 32.36 8.86 50.42
CA ALA A 224 31.09 8.13 50.69
C ALA A 224 30.63 8.47 52.15
N PRO A 225 29.58 7.88 52.80
CA PRO A 225 28.64 6.81 52.40
C PRO A 225 27.16 6.97 52.89
N ALA A 226 26.29 5.96 52.61
CA ALA A 226 25.27 5.34 53.50
C ALA A 226 24.19 4.61 52.65
N SER A 227 24.04 3.27 52.61
CA SER A 227 23.65 2.28 53.65
C SER A 227 22.12 2.15 53.86
N PHE A 228 21.52 0.97 53.59
CA PHE A 228 20.68 0.20 54.55
C PHE A 228 20.25 -1.21 54.07
N MET A 229 20.26 -2.18 55.00
CA MET A 229 19.73 -3.58 54.97
C MET A 229 18.22 -3.68 54.63
N GLY A 230 17.60 -4.84 54.30
CA GLY A 230 18.02 -6.27 54.33
C GLY A 230 16.89 -7.27 53.86
N PRO A 231 17.08 -8.62 54.00
CA PRO A 231 16.27 -9.72 53.37
C PRO A 231 15.26 -10.39 54.38
N PRO A 232 14.65 -11.64 54.24
CA PRO A 232 14.86 -12.76 53.28
C PRO A 232 13.68 -13.73 52.87
N ALA A 233 13.90 -14.55 51.81
CA ALA A 233 13.58 -16.01 51.65
C ALA A 233 12.12 -16.58 51.78
N PRO A 234 11.88 -17.92 51.67
CA PRO A 234 11.95 -18.75 50.44
C PRO A 234 10.69 -19.64 50.19
N GLY A 235 10.64 -20.41 49.09
CA GLY A 235 9.62 -21.45 48.88
C GLY A 235 9.99 -22.52 47.83
N VAL A 236 9.87 -23.80 48.19
CA VAL A 236 10.14 -25.00 47.37
C VAL A 236 8.94 -25.94 47.46
N TYR A 237 8.43 -26.50 46.36
CA TYR A 237 7.68 -27.78 46.41
C TYR A 237 7.73 -28.58 45.09
N SER A 238 7.75 -29.89 45.27
CA SER A 238 8.07 -30.99 44.36
C SER A 238 7.07 -31.31 43.22
N ALA A 239 7.56 -32.06 42.23
CA ALA A 239 6.75 -32.92 41.33
C ALA A 239 6.23 -34.19 42.10
N PRO A 240 5.40 -35.11 41.52
CA PRO A 240 5.80 -36.03 40.43
C PRO A 240 4.68 -36.50 39.46
N GLY A 241 4.99 -37.37 38.47
CA GLY A 241 3.97 -38.32 37.92
C GLY A 241 4.04 -38.75 36.44
N MET A 242 4.85 -39.78 36.14
CA MET A 242 4.69 -40.86 35.12
C MET A 242 3.93 -40.69 33.76
N ALA A 243 4.61 -41.17 32.70
CA ALA A 243 4.06 -41.67 31.40
C ALA A 243 3.61 -43.18 31.54
N PRO A 244 3.44 -44.09 30.52
CA PRO A 244 3.78 -44.06 29.07
C PRO A 244 2.84 -44.83 28.06
N GLY A 245 3.27 -44.95 26.77
CA GLY A 245 2.83 -45.95 25.75
C GLY A 245 2.56 -45.38 24.34
N MET A 246 3.38 -45.60 23.28
CA MET A 246 3.50 -46.77 22.34
C MET A 246 2.32 -46.94 21.33
N ALA A 247 2.48 -47.26 20.03
CA ALA A 247 3.64 -47.44 19.11
C ALA A 247 3.21 -47.60 17.60
N ALA A 248 4.16 -47.42 16.63
CA ALA A 248 4.30 -48.08 15.29
C ALA A 248 3.15 -48.03 14.22
N ALA A 249 3.30 -48.23 12.88
CA ALA A 249 4.42 -48.49 11.93
C ALA A 249 3.99 -48.20 10.45
N GLY A 250 4.92 -48.17 9.46
CA GLY A 250 4.59 -48.29 8.01
C GLY A 250 5.64 -47.81 6.97
N ARG A 251 5.96 -48.65 5.97
CA ARG A 251 6.79 -48.45 4.73
C ARG A 251 6.07 -49.20 3.55
N PRO A 252 6.42 -49.15 2.22
CA PRO A 252 7.77 -49.05 1.60
C PRO A 252 7.90 -48.32 0.20
N GLY A 253 9.10 -48.35 -0.44
CA GLY A 253 9.27 -48.28 -1.92
C GLY A 253 10.30 -47.27 -2.50
N GLY A 254 11.17 -47.70 -3.44
CA GLY A 254 12.08 -46.90 -4.32
C GLY A 254 12.40 -47.71 -5.61
N PRO A 255 13.50 -47.51 -6.39
CA PRO A 255 14.38 -46.35 -6.61
C PRO A 255 14.69 -46.07 -8.13
N ILE A 256 15.39 -44.97 -8.49
CA ILE A 256 16.17 -44.79 -9.76
C ILE A 256 17.38 -43.87 -9.48
N GLY A 257 18.59 -44.23 -9.93
CA GLY A 257 19.84 -43.49 -9.68
C GLY A 257 20.25 -42.42 -10.74
N PRO A 258 21.37 -41.68 -10.52
CA PRO A 258 21.67 -40.42 -11.22
C PRO A 258 22.93 -40.42 -12.14
N LEU A 259 23.08 -39.33 -12.90
CA LEU A 259 24.33 -38.92 -13.60
C LEU A 259 24.75 -37.50 -13.15
N LEU A 260 26.06 -37.26 -13.11
CA LEU A 260 26.77 -36.01 -12.72
C LEU A 260 27.45 -35.35 -13.95
N PRO A 261 28.20 -34.22 -13.87
CA PRO A 261 28.33 -33.16 -12.83
C PRO A 261 28.36 -31.70 -13.38
N ALA A 262 28.35 -30.70 -12.47
CA ALA A 262 29.09 -29.41 -12.48
C ALA A 262 28.44 -28.47 -11.43
N ALA A 263 29.05 -27.51 -10.73
CA ALA A 263 30.40 -27.00 -10.40
C ALA A 263 30.14 -25.60 -9.76
N PHE A 264 31.16 -24.93 -9.19
CA PHE A 264 31.06 -23.70 -8.37
C PHE A 264 30.46 -23.91 -6.95
N GLY A 265 31.00 -23.38 -5.85
CA GLY A 265 32.24 -22.60 -5.68
C GLY A 265 32.10 -21.58 -4.55
N VAL A 266 32.71 -21.84 -3.38
CA VAL A 266 32.71 -20.93 -2.22
C VAL A 266 34.04 -21.00 -1.46
N ASP A 267 34.54 -19.84 -1.02
CA ASP A 267 35.81 -19.66 -0.33
C ASP A 267 35.81 -20.20 1.12
N PRO A 268 36.95 -20.74 1.63
CA PRO A 268 37.04 -21.25 2.99
C PRO A 268 37.57 -20.19 3.98
N LEU A 269 36.67 -19.48 4.68
CA LEU A 269 37.04 -18.59 5.80
C LEU A 269 36.22 -18.83 7.08
N PHE A 270 36.05 -20.09 7.48
CA PHE A 270 35.73 -20.46 8.86
C PHE A 270 36.51 -21.69 9.30
N ALA A 271 37.62 -21.45 10.00
CA ALA A 271 38.34 -22.50 10.72
C ALA A 271 37.63 -22.75 12.06
N GLY A 272 36.78 -23.79 12.11
CA GLY A 272 36.30 -24.35 13.38
C GLY A 272 37.45 -25.01 14.16
N PRO A 273 37.31 -25.20 15.49
CA PRO A 273 38.31 -25.92 16.27
C PRO A 273 38.43 -27.36 15.77
N ALA A 274 39.65 -27.87 15.70
CA ALA A 274 39.92 -29.21 15.19
C ALA A 274 39.19 -30.28 16.02
N GLU A 275 38.27 -31.01 15.39
CA GLU A 275 37.74 -32.25 15.95
C GLU A 275 38.90 -33.25 16.17
N PRO A 276 38.90 -34.01 17.27
CA PRO A 276 39.85 -35.10 17.42
C PRO A 276 39.56 -36.14 16.34
N ALA A 277 40.52 -36.33 15.42
CA ALA A 277 40.38 -37.09 14.18
C ALA A 277 39.46 -38.31 14.33
N SER A 278 38.22 -38.18 13.84
CA SER A 278 37.37 -39.33 13.62
C SER A 278 38.05 -40.20 12.59
N ILE A 279 38.21 -41.48 12.93
CA ILE A 279 38.44 -42.49 11.90
C ILE A 279 37.14 -42.60 11.15
N ASP A 280 37.03 -41.86 10.05
CA ASP A 280 35.91 -41.96 9.14
C ASP A 280 35.95 -43.35 8.49
N ILE A 281 35.00 -44.18 8.92
CA ILE A 281 34.79 -45.52 8.37
C ILE A 281 34.06 -45.32 7.05
N LEU A 282 34.80 -45.37 5.96
CA LEU A 282 34.30 -44.95 4.65
C LEU A 282 33.51 -46.02 3.89
N GLU A 283 33.45 -47.27 4.37
CA GLU A 283 32.65 -48.34 3.77
C GLU A 283 32.39 -49.49 4.77
N GLU A 284 31.18 -50.04 4.74
CA GLU A 284 30.81 -51.31 5.38
C GLU A 284 30.46 -52.33 4.29
N GLY A 285 30.93 -53.58 4.46
CA GLY A 285 30.63 -54.67 3.53
C GLY A 285 29.21 -55.21 3.71
N GLY A 286 28.41 -55.14 2.63
CA GLY A 286 27.04 -55.63 2.56
C GLY A 286 26.59 -55.78 1.11
N PHE A 287 25.75 -56.78 0.84
CA PHE A 287 25.24 -57.04 -0.51
C PHE A 287 24.02 -56.15 -0.81
N ASP A 288 24.28 -54.85 -0.97
CA ASP A 288 23.27 -53.87 -1.38
C ASP A 288 23.17 -53.86 -2.92
N ASP A 289 21.96 -54.05 -3.48
CA ASP A 289 21.70 -54.10 -4.93
C ASP A 289 22.10 -52.80 -5.69
N GLU A 290 22.45 -51.72 -4.96
CA GLU A 290 22.85 -50.42 -5.49
C GLU A 290 24.39 -50.21 -5.52
N LYS A 291 25.18 -51.16 -4.98
CA LYS A 291 26.65 -51.05 -4.92
C LYS A 291 27.31 -51.34 -6.27
N THR A 292 28.03 -50.35 -6.82
CA THR A 292 28.72 -50.48 -8.12
C THR A 292 30.14 -51.04 -7.96
N TYR A 293 30.33 -52.31 -8.35
CA TYR A 293 31.61 -53.01 -8.23
C TYR A 293 32.62 -52.61 -9.31
N ASN A 294 33.65 -51.86 -8.91
CA ASN A 294 34.68 -51.32 -9.81
C ASN A 294 36.05 -52.04 -9.74
N GLY A 295 36.16 -53.12 -8.97
CA GLY A 295 37.42 -53.85 -8.78
C GLY A 295 37.97 -54.52 -10.05
N ARG A 296 39.31 -54.72 -10.11
CA ARG A 296 39.96 -55.53 -11.16
C ARG A 296 39.26 -56.89 -11.27
N ARG A 297 38.97 -57.33 -12.49
CA ARG A 297 38.32 -58.62 -12.75
C ARG A 297 39.31 -59.76 -12.49
N ILE A 298 38.86 -60.76 -11.77
CA ILE A 298 39.63 -61.94 -11.38
C ILE A 298 38.88 -63.22 -11.74
N SER A 299 39.64 -64.28 -12.03
CA SER A 299 39.12 -65.63 -12.19
C SER A 299 39.89 -66.54 -11.24
N LEU A 300 39.17 -67.25 -10.37
CA LEU A 300 39.71 -68.06 -9.28
C LEU A 300 38.92 -69.36 -9.20
N ASP A 301 39.59 -70.50 -9.06
CA ASP A 301 38.95 -71.81 -8.83
C ASP A 301 39.61 -72.47 -7.63
N PHE A 302 38.88 -72.52 -6.51
CA PHE A 302 39.36 -73.03 -5.23
C PHE A 302 38.42 -74.09 -4.70
N LYS A 303 38.99 -75.25 -4.36
CA LYS A 303 38.30 -76.37 -3.73
C LYS A 303 38.86 -76.59 -2.34
N ASP A 304 38.00 -76.55 -1.33
CA ASP A 304 38.33 -76.77 0.09
C ASP A 304 39.47 -75.86 0.61
N ALA A 305 39.53 -74.62 0.11
CA ALA A 305 40.58 -73.66 0.44
C ALA A 305 40.22 -72.85 1.70
N ASP A 306 41.25 -72.50 2.46
CA ASP A 306 41.15 -71.65 3.65
C ASP A 306 40.82 -70.19 3.26
N ILE A 307 39.81 -69.60 3.89
CA ILE A 307 39.36 -68.23 3.62
C ILE A 307 40.46 -67.19 3.86
N ALA A 308 41.35 -67.38 4.84
CA ALA A 308 42.45 -66.45 5.10
C ALA A 308 43.47 -66.42 3.95
N ASN A 309 43.69 -67.54 3.26
CA ASN A 309 44.55 -67.59 2.08
C ASN A 309 43.90 -66.94 0.85
N ILE A 310 42.56 -67.08 0.71
CA ILE A 310 41.81 -66.37 -0.35
C ILE A 310 41.84 -64.86 -0.10
N LEU A 311 41.65 -64.41 1.15
CA LEU A 311 41.70 -63.00 1.52
C LEU A 311 43.10 -62.38 1.32
N ARG A 312 44.18 -63.11 1.57
CA ARG A 312 45.56 -62.68 1.24
C ARG A 312 45.76 -62.47 -0.26
N LEU A 313 45.23 -63.37 -1.09
CA LEU A 313 45.29 -63.22 -2.54
C LEU A 313 44.46 -62.03 -3.04
N ILE A 314 43.29 -61.79 -2.42
CA ILE A 314 42.48 -60.59 -2.71
C ILE A 314 43.21 -59.32 -2.26
N ALA A 315 43.92 -59.32 -1.13
CA ALA A 315 44.76 -58.19 -0.70
C ALA A 315 45.83 -57.84 -1.74
N GLU A 316 46.57 -58.84 -2.23
CA GLU A 316 47.59 -58.68 -3.28
C GLU A 316 47.01 -58.19 -4.62
N VAL A 317 45.78 -58.59 -4.96
CA VAL A 317 45.11 -58.17 -6.22
C VAL A 317 44.26 -56.89 -6.06
N SER A 318 44.07 -56.38 -4.84
CA SER A 318 43.38 -55.10 -4.57
C SER A 318 44.30 -53.95 -4.18
N ASP A 319 45.58 -54.22 -3.90
CA ASP A 319 46.55 -53.27 -3.33
C ASP A 319 46.11 -52.70 -1.95
N LEU A 320 45.24 -53.43 -1.23
CA LEU A 320 44.69 -53.05 0.07
C LEU A 320 45.28 -53.88 1.23
N ASN A 321 45.51 -53.25 2.37
CA ASN A 321 45.95 -53.95 3.57
C ASN A 321 44.76 -54.63 4.25
N ILE A 322 44.67 -55.96 4.17
CA ILE A 322 43.59 -56.73 4.80
C ILE A 322 44.08 -57.36 6.11
N ILE A 323 43.36 -57.11 7.20
CA ILE A 323 43.55 -57.76 8.51
C ILE A 323 42.37 -58.72 8.74
N ALA A 324 42.65 -60.02 8.70
CA ALA A 324 41.74 -61.05 9.18
C ALA A 324 42.08 -61.40 10.63
N GLY A 325 41.10 -61.36 11.53
CA GLY A 325 41.27 -61.83 12.91
C GLY A 325 41.27 -63.36 13.02
N GLU A 326 41.63 -63.89 14.18
CA GLU A 326 41.60 -65.35 14.46
C GLU A 326 40.19 -65.96 14.35
N GLU A 327 39.15 -65.11 14.42
CA GLU A 327 37.73 -65.46 14.23
C GLU A 327 37.36 -65.74 12.76
N VAL A 328 38.29 -65.54 11.81
CA VAL A 328 38.09 -65.73 10.37
C VAL A 328 38.63 -67.11 9.95
N ASP A 329 38.08 -68.18 10.54
CA ASP A 329 38.34 -69.58 10.16
C ASP A 329 37.19 -70.14 9.32
N GLY A 330 37.52 -70.94 8.32
CA GLY A 330 36.54 -71.69 7.55
C GLY A 330 37.01 -71.99 6.14
N LYS A 331 36.73 -73.22 5.70
CA LYS A 331 36.97 -73.61 4.31
C LYS A 331 35.85 -73.12 3.39
N VAL A 332 36.24 -72.66 2.20
CA VAL A 332 35.37 -72.20 1.12
C VAL A 332 35.72 -72.98 -0.15
N THR A 333 34.70 -73.41 -0.89
CA THR A 333 34.84 -73.88 -2.27
C THR A 333 34.14 -72.87 -3.15
N ILE A 334 34.88 -72.22 -4.05
CA ILE A 334 34.37 -71.14 -4.89
C ILE A 334 35.02 -71.18 -6.27
N ARG A 335 34.23 -70.91 -7.30
CA ARG A 335 34.68 -70.74 -8.68
C ARG A 335 34.15 -69.44 -9.23
N LEU A 336 35.05 -68.50 -9.48
CA LEU A 336 34.81 -67.16 -10.01
C LEU A 336 35.40 -67.10 -11.42
N VAL A 337 34.65 -66.55 -12.37
CA VAL A 337 35.08 -66.34 -13.75
C VAL A 337 34.74 -64.91 -14.14
N ASP A 338 35.77 -64.11 -14.42
CA ASP A 338 35.67 -62.69 -14.82
C ASP A 338 34.86 -61.79 -13.87
N VAL A 339 34.99 -62.01 -12.55
CA VAL A 339 34.26 -61.28 -11.50
C VAL A 339 35.16 -60.18 -10.90
N PRO A 340 34.70 -58.93 -10.71
CA PRO A 340 35.42 -57.91 -9.94
C PRO A 340 35.82 -58.41 -8.55
N TRP A 341 37.06 -58.16 -8.12
CA TRP A 341 37.56 -58.67 -6.82
C TRP A 341 36.72 -58.20 -5.61
N ASP A 342 36.15 -57.00 -5.67
CA ASP A 342 35.31 -56.42 -4.61
C ASP A 342 33.97 -57.17 -4.50
N GLN A 343 33.34 -57.49 -5.64
CA GLN A 343 32.16 -58.34 -5.69
C GLN A 343 32.45 -59.76 -5.20
N ALA A 344 33.61 -60.32 -5.58
CA ALA A 344 34.05 -61.62 -5.10
C ALA A 344 34.25 -61.63 -3.58
N MET A 345 34.85 -60.56 -3.02
CA MET A 345 35.06 -60.38 -1.59
C MET A 345 33.73 -60.32 -0.82
N ASP A 346 32.78 -59.50 -1.26
CA ASP A 346 31.45 -59.40 -0.63
C ASP A 346 30.70 -60.74 -0.63
N VAL A 347 30.72 -61.50 -1.74
CA VAL A 347 30.10 -62.84 -1.81
C VAL A 347 30.76 -63.82 -0.84
N ILE A 348 32.10 -63.83 -0.74
CA ILE A 348 32.85 -64.72 0.16
C ILE A 348 32.53 -64.41 1.63
N LEU A 349 32.51 -63.12 2.00
CA LEU A 349 32.22 -62.67 3.36
C LEU A 349 30.76 -62.96 3.75
N LEU A 350 29.81 -62.64 2.87
CA LEU A 350 28.37 -62.92 3.05
C LEU A 350 28.12 -64.43 3.31
N THR A 351 28.75 -65.30 2.52
CA THR A 351 28.59 -66.77 2.63
C THR A 351 29.05 -67.33 3.98
N LYS A 352 29.90 -66.59 4.72
CA LYS A 352 30.41 -66.97 6.04
C LYS A 352 29.90 -66.10 7.19
N GLY A 353 28.99 -65.15 6.95
CA GLY A 353 28.50 -64.23 7.98
C GLY A 353 29.55 -63.25 8.49
N LEU A 354 30.61 -63.04 7.70
CA LEU A 354 31.67 -62.07 7.98
C LEU A 354 31.30 -60.72 7.37
N GLY A 355 31.80 -59.64 7.96
CA GLY A 355 31.78 -58.30 7.37
C GLY A 355 33.18 -57.72 7.34
N PHE A 356 33.33 -56.59 6.66
CA PHE A 356 34.53 -55.76 6.77
C PHE A 356 34.18 -54.34 7.20
N VAL A 357 35.12 -53.72 7.91
CA VAL A 357 35.11 -52.30 8.27
C VAL A 357 36.39 -51.68 7.73
N ARG A 358 36.25 -50.66 6.87
CA ARG A 358 37.37 -49.91 6.32
C ARG A 358 37.84 -48.83 7.30
N VAL A 359 39.08 -48.93 7.76
CA VAL A 359 39.77 -47.94 8.60
C VAL A 359 40.90 -47.33 7.76
N GLY A 360 40.58 -46.25 7.05
CA GLY A 360 41.51 -45.60 6.12
C GLY A 360 41.99 -46.53 5.01
N ASN A 361 43.28 -46.89 5.05
CA ASN A 361 43.94 -47.79 4.08
C ASN A 361 44.01 -49.26 4.52
N VAL A 362 43.23 -49.64 5.54
CA VAL A 362 43.19 -51.00 6.10
C VAL A 362 41.74 -51.50 6.13
N LEU A 363 41.49 -52.70 5.62
CA LEU A 363 40.22 -53.40 5.81
C LEU A 363 40.37 -54.41 6.94
N ARG A 364 39.62 -54.24 8.03
CA ARG A 364 39.50 -55.24 9.09
C ARG A 364 38.30 -56.14 8.78
N ILE A 365 38.53 -57.45 8.72
CA ILE A 365 37.50 -58.47 8.52
C ILE A 365 37.23 -59.17 9.86
N ALA A 366 35.95 -59.25 10.24
CA ALA A 366 35.48 -59.89 11.47
C ALA A 366 34.02 -60.34 11.32
N PRO A 367 33.48 -61.18 12.24
CA PRO A 367 32.08 -61.56 12.21
C PRO A 367 31.13 -60.36 12.24
N LEU A 368 30.07 -60.40 11.44
CA LEU A 368 29.19 -59.24 11.25
C LEU A 368 28.44 -58.82 12.54
N GLU A 369 28.25 -59.74 13.48
CA GLU A 369 27.69 -59.45 14.81
C GLU A 369 28.66 -58.65 15.69
N THR A 370 29.97 -58.97 15.68
CA THR A 370 30.96 -58.24 16.50
C THR A 370 31.15 -56.81 15.98
N LEU A 371 31.14 -56.63 14.65
CA LEU A 371 31.19 -55.31 14.01
C LEU A 371 29.96 -54.45 14.32
N LYS A 372 28.75 -55.05 14.29
CA LYS A 372 27.52 -54.36 14.72
C LYS A 372 27.55 -53.98 16.20
N ALA A 373 27.96 -54.90 17.08
CA ALA A 373 28.08 -54.63 18.51
C ALA A 373 29.13 -53.54 18.81
N GLU A 374 30.28 -53.54 18.12
CA GLU A 374 31.31 -52.51 18.26
C GLU A 374 30.82 -51.13 17.75
N LYS A 375 30.06 -51.10 16.64
CA LYS A 375 29.42 -49.88 16.11
C LYS A 375 28.36 -49.33 17.07
N GLU A 376 27.49 -50.19 17.60
CA GLU A 376 26.50 -49.81 18.60
C GLU A 376 27.16 -49.32 19.89
N ALA A 377 28.20 -50.01 20.37
CA ALA A 377 28.98 -49.59 21.54
C ALA A 377 29.62 -48.21 21.32
N ARG A 378 30.24 -47.95 20.16
CA ARG A 378 30.79 -46.62 19.81
C ARG A 378 29.73 -45.52 19.70
N LEU A 379 28.54 -45.84 19.17
CA LEU A 379 27.42 -44.89 19.13
C LEU A 379 26.85 -44.64 20.53
N MET A 380 26.80 -45.66 21.40
CA MET A 380 26.45 -45.52 22.81
C MET A 380 27.50 -44.72 23.59
N GLU A 381 28.78 -44.91 23.30
CA GLU A 381 29.91 -44.16 23.87
C GLU A 381 29.87 -42.69 23.43
N ARG A 382 29.63 -42.41 22.14
CA ARG A 382 29.43 -41.04 21.65
C ARG A 382 28.25 -40.37 22.36
N ARG A 383 27.10 -41.06 22.41
CA ARG A 383 25.90 -40.61 23.14
C ARG A 383 26.08 -40.53 24.66
N SER A 384 27.02 -41.27 25.25
CA SER A 384 27.33 -41.19 26.68
C SER A 384 28.24 -40.00 26.96
N ARG A 385 29.20 -39.71 26.07
CA ARG A 385 30.04 -38.52 26.10
C ARG A 385 29.22 -37.23 25.97
N GLU A 386 28.30 -37.16 25.00
CA GLU A 386 27.31 -36.06 24.87
C GLU A 386 26.45 -35.87 26.14
N LYS A 387 26.20 -36.94 26.91
CA LYS A 387 25.49 -36.87 28.21
C LYS A 387 26.40 -36.51 29.40
N LEU A 388 27.71 -36.65 29.25
CA LEU A 388 28.72 -36.30 30.25
C LEU A 388 29.21 -34.86 30.10
N GLU A 389 28.97 -34.23 28.95
CA GLU A 389 29.22 -32.81 28.75
C GLU A 389 28.35 -31.93 29.67
N ASP A 390 28.96 -30.85 30.15
CA ASP A 390 28.37 -29.92 31.10
C ASP A 390 27.34 -29.01 30.41
N LEU A 391 26.20 -28.82 31.09
CA LEU A 391 25.13 -27.95 30.61
C LEU A 391 25.46 -26.49 30.97
N VAL A 392 25.67 -25.67 29.95
CA VAL A 392 25.88 -24.22 30.08
C VAL A 392 24.54 -23.50 29.98
N VAL A 393 24.42 -22.33 30.62
CA VAL A 393 23.26 -21.43 30.48
C VAL A 393 23.71 -20.19 29.72
N LYS A 394 22.97 -19.82 28.67
CA LYS A 394 23.19 -18.61 27.88
C LYS A 394 21.93 -17.75 27.84
N LEU A 395 22.10 -16.47 28.11
CA LEU A 395 21.08 -15.45 27.90
C LEU A 395 21.23 -14.89 26.49
N GLN A 396 20.16 -14.95 25.70
CA GLN A 396 20.11 -14.39 24.35
C GLN A 396 18.96 -13.37 24.27
N PRO A 397 19.24 -12.05 24.24
CA PRO A 397 18.22 -11.05 24.00
C PRO A 397 17.71 -11.13 22.57
N VAL A 398 16.48 -10.70 22.37
CA VAL A 398 15.76 -10.67 21.08
C VAL A 398 15.15 -9.28 20.90
N ASN A 399 15.21 -8.74 19.68
CA ASN A 399 14.87 -7.34 19.40
C ASN A 399 13.53 -7.16 18.68
N TYR A 400 13.18 -8.04 17.73
CA TYR A 400 12.06 -7.86 16.80
C TYR A 400 11.00 -8.96 16.89
N ALA A 401 11.40 -10.22 17.12
CA ALA A 401 10.48 -11.36 17.21
C ALA A 401 9.89 -11.57 18.62
N ASP A 402 8.75 -12.26 18.75
CA ASP A 402 8.16 -12.60 20.05
C ASP A 402 8.81 -13.86 20.65
N VAL A 403 9.28 -13.74 21.89
CA VAL A 403 10.06 -14.77 22.58
C VAL A 403 9.29 -16.09 22.81
N LYS A 404 7.95 -16.05 22.84
CA LYS A 404 7.13 -17.26 22.97
C LYS A 404 7.17 -18.06 21.67
N GLU A 405 7.05 -17.40 20.52
CA GLU A 405 7.09 -18.03 19.20
C GLU A 405 8.47 -18.65 18.94
N MET A 406 9.57 -17.96 19.29
CA MET A 406 10.92 -18.55 19.19
C MET A 406 11.16 -19.71 20.16
N LYS A 407 10.60 -19.67 21.38
CA LYS A 407 10.77 -20.77 22.34
C LYS A 407 10.30 -22.08 21.71
N ASP A 408 9.12 -22.08 21.08
CA ASP A 408 8.54 -23.29 20.50
C ASP A 408 9.35 -23.78 19.27
N MET A 409 9.89 -22.86 18.46
CA MET A 409 10.82 -23.22 17.36
C MET A 409 12.14 -23.82 17.89
N ILE A 410 12.76 -23.22 18.90
CA ILE A 410 14.06 -23.67 19.43
C ILE A 410 13.92 -24.97 20.22
N GLN A 411 12.78 -25.22 20.88
CA GLN A 411 12.53 -26.41 21.70
C GLN A 411 12.75 -27.74 20.95
N HIS A 412 12.62 -27.74 19.62
CA HIS A 412 12.89 -28.89 18.75
C HIS A 412 14.36 -29.09 18.38
N LEU A 413 15.21 -28.07 18.53
CA LEU A 413 16.65 -28.10 18.25
C LEU A 413 17.49 -28.47 19.50
N LEU A 414 16.90 -28.38 20.69
CA LEU A 414 17.57 -28.72 21.95
C LEU A 414 17.84 -30.23 22.11
N SER A 415 18.88 -30.54 22.88
CA SER A 415 19.15 -31.91 23.36
C SER A 415 18.05 -32.39 24.32
N ALA A 416 17.96 -33.70 24.54
CA ALA A 416 17.03 -34.30 25.50
C ALA A 416 17.26 -33.87 26.97
N ARG A 417 18.39 -33.20 27.26
CA ARG A 417 18.71 -32.58 28.57
C ARG A 417 18.52 -31.06 28.56
N GLY A 418 18.28 -30.47 27.40
CA GLY A 418 18.17 -29.03 27.20
C GLY A 418 16.83 -28.46 27.64
N SER A 419 16.82 -27.19 28.01
CA SER A 419 15.60 -26.45 28.31
C SER A 419 15.71 -24.98 27.92
N VAL A 420 14.62 -24.41 27.43
CA VAL A 420 14.50 -22.97 27.16
C VAL A 420 13.42 -22.37 28.04
N MET A 421 13.79 -21.32 28.75
CA MET A 421 12.88 -20.45 29.49
C MET A 421 12.84 -19.06 28.84
N VAL A 422 11.77 -18.32 29.10
CA VAL A 422 11.50 -17.01 28.52
C VAL A 422 11.32 -16.00 29.65
N ASP A 423 12.08 -14.91 29.65
CA ASP A 423 11.71 -13.71 30.41
C ASP A 423 11.02 -12.70 29.48
N THR A 424 9.69 -12.62 29.55
CA THR A 424 8.88 -11.70 28.75
C THR A 424 9.06 -10.23 29.15
N ARG A 425 9.60 -9.95 30.34
CA ARG A 425 9.85 -8.56 30.81
C ARG A 425 11.12 -7.98 30.19
N THR A 426 12.08 -8.82 29.81
CA THR A 426 13.37 -8.41 29.23
C THR A 426 13.58 -8.93 27.80
N ASN A 427 12.52 -9.43 27.17
CA ASN A 427 12.51 -10.03 25.83
C ASN A 427 13.70 -11.00 25.58
N THR A 428 14.02 -11.84 26.56
CA THR A 428 15.25 -12.64 26.60
C THR A 428 14.97 -14.15 26.68
N LEU A 429 15.64 -14.91 25.82
CA LEU A 429 15.70 -16.37 25.87
C LEU A 429 16.78 -16.83 26.85
N ILE A 430 16.42 -17.70 27.78
CA ILE A 430 17.33 -18.38 28.70
C ILE A 430 17.49 -19.81 28.19
N ILE A 431 18.56 -20.06 27.45
CA ILE A 431 18.86 -21.36 26.81
C ILE A 431 19.82 -22.12 27.73
N LYS A 432 19.45 -23.33 28.15
CA LYS A 432 20.31 -24.25 28.89
C LYS A 432 20.52 -25.53 28.09
N ASP A 433 21.74 -25.77 27.61
CA ASP A 433 22.11 -26.98 26.87
C ASP A 433 23.64 -27.17 26.80
N ILE A 434 24.08 -28.14 26.00
CA ILE A 434 25.48 -28.38 25.61
C ILE A 434 26.01 -27.18 24.81
N PRO A 435 27.30 -26.76 24.96
CA PRO A 435 27.86 -25.60 24.27
C PRO A 435 27.69 -25.60 22.74
N SER A 436 27.79 -26.75 22.08
CA SER A 436 27.61 -26.90 20.63
C SER A 436 26.18 -26.55 20.19
N VAL A 437 25.17 -27.13 20.86
CA VAL A 437 23.75 -26.87 20.60
C VAL A 437 23.40 -25.41 20.91
N ILE A 438 24.00 -24.81 21.95
CA ILE A 438 23.84 -23.38 22.25
C ILE A 438 24.37 -22.50 21.12
N HIS A 439 25.48 -22.88 20.46
CA HIS A 439 26.02 -22.14 19.33
C HIS A 439 25.04 -22.16 18.14
N GLU A 440 24.52 -23.33 17.79
CA GLU A 440 23.52 -23.52 16.74
C GLU A 440 22.21 -22.76 17.03
N ALA A 441 21.67 -22.91 18.25
CA ALA A 441 20.48 -22.17 18.69
C ALA A 441 20.69 -20.65 18.66
N THR A 442 21.87 -20.16 19.03
CA THR A 442 22.22 -18.73 18.93
C THR A 442 22.25 -18.26 17.48
N ALA A 443 22.87 -19.04 16.59
CA ALA A 443 22.95 -18.71 15.16
C ALA A 443 21.56 -18.66 14.52
N LEU A 444 20.69 -19.60 14.86
CA LEU A 444 19.29 -19.63 14.42
C LEU A 444 18.51 -18.40 14.91
N VAL A 445 18.61 -18.05 16.20
CA VAL A 445 17.97 -16.84 16.75
C VAL A 445 18.41 -15.59 16.01
N LYS A 446 19.72 -15.43 15.75
CA LYS A 446 20.24 -14.28 15.00
C LYS A 446 19.80 -14.23 13.53
N ALA A 447 19.54 -15.38 12.92
CA ALA A 447 19.05 -15.47 11.54
C ALA A 447 17.55 -15.17 11.44
N ILE A 448 16.77 -15.43 12.50
CA ILE A 448 15.31 -15.19 12.55
C ILE A 448 14.97 -13.81 13.10
N ASP A 449 15.72 -13.27 14.07
CA ASP A 449 15.52 -11.94 14.68
C ASP A 449 15.90 -10.79 13.72
N THR A 450 15.14 -10.70 12.64
CA THR A 450 15.27 -9.71 11.56
C THR A 450 14.12 -8.70 11.63
N GLN A 451 14.32 -7.52 11.06
CA GLN A 451 13.29 -6.48 11.05
C GLN A 451 12.18 -6.83 10.07
N THR A 452 10.97 -7.08 10.60
CA THR A 452 9.77 -7.24 9.78
C THR A 452 9.42 -5.91 9.09
N PRO A 453 9.35 -5.85 7.75
CA PRO A 453 8.94 -4.64 7.04
C PRO A 453 7.49 -4.26 7.36
N GLN A 454 7.18 -2.98 7.22
CA GLN A 454 5.82 -2.44 7.35
C GLN A 454 5.21 -2.19 5.98
N VAL A 455 3.89 -2.32 5.89
CA VAL A 455 3.10 -1.97 4.70
C VAL A 455 2.13 -0.86 5.06
N LEU A 456 2.14 0.21 4.27
CA LEU A 456 1.06 1.19 4.20
C LEU A 456 0.03 0.70 3.19
N ILE A 457 -1.22 0.52 3.61
CA ILE A 457 -2.35 0.23 2.73
C ILE A 457 -3.22 1.48 2.63
N GLU A 458 -3.41 1.97 1.41
CA GLU A 458 -4.37 3.02 1.09
C GLU A 458 -5.50 2.42 0.26
N ALA A 459 -6.75 2.52 0.72
CA ALA A 459 -7.91 2.24 -0.11
C ALA A 459 -8.53 3.56 -0.58
N LYS A 460 -9.13 3.56 -1.77
CA LYS A 460 -9.95 4.69 -2.26
C LYS A 460 -11.31 4.14 -2.68
N ILE A 461 -12.37 4.65 -2.06
CA ILE A 461 -13.76 4.39 -2.44
C ILE A 461 -14.25 5.63 -3.18
N VAL A 462 -14.70 5.47 -4.41
CA VAL A 462 -15.24 6.56 -5.24
C VAL A 462 -16.69 6.23 -5.55
N GLU A 463 -17.60 7.10 -5.12
CA GLU A 463 -19.02 7.03 -5.44
C GLU A 463 -19.40 8.25 -6.30
N ALA A 464 -20.03 8.02 -7.44
CA ALA A 464 -20.56 9.06 -8.31
C ALA A 464 -22.07 8.84 -8.53
N ASN A 465 -22.86 9.87 -8.23
CA ASN A 465 -24.31 9.86 -8.35
C ASN A 465 -24.74 10.96 -9.30
N LEU A 466 -25.48 10.60 -10.34
CA LEU A 466 -26.07 11.49 -11.32
C LEU A 466 -27.58 11.27 -11.32
N THR A 467 -28.36 12.28 -10.93
CA THR A 467 -29.82 12.24 -10.95
C THR A 467 -30.35 13.29 -11.90
N PHE A 468 -31.04 12.86 -12.95
CA PHE A 468 -31.74 13.72 -13.87
C PHE A 468 -33.25 13.52 -13.71
N ALA A 469 -33.98 14.61 -13.52
CA ALA A 469 -35.45 14.61 -13.45
C ALA A 469 -36.02 15.70 -14.35
N ARG A 470 -37.03 15.36 -15.16
CA ARG A 470 -37.78 16.31 -15.99
C ARG A 470 -39.26 16.02 -15.86
N ALA A 471 -40.03 16.99 -15.37
CA ALA A 471 -41.48 16.98 -15.34
C ALA A 471 -42.03 18.06 -16.27
N LEU A 472 -42.94 17.68 -17.16
CA LEU A 472 -43.68 18.60 -18.02
C LEU A 472 -45.14 18.18 -18.03
N GLY A 473 -46.04 19.09 -17.67
CA GLY A 473 -47.47 18.81 -17.68
C GLY A 473 -48.32 20.07 -17.68
N ALA A 474 -49.62 19.86 -17.80
CA ALA A 474 -50.64 20.87 -17.61
C ALA A 474 -51.76 20.28 -16.75
N ASN A 475 -52.20 21.06 -15.77
CA ASN A 475 -53.31 20.77 -14.90
C ASN A 475 -54.46 21.72 -15.27
N TRP A 476 -55.67 21.19 -15.38
CA TRP A 476 -56.87 21.96 -15.73
C TRP A 476 -57.80 22.02 -14.53
N GLY A 477 -58.09 23.23 -14.07
CA GLY A 477 -59.09 23.52 -13.05
C GLY A 477 -60.37 24.05 -13.67
N LEU A 478 -61.50 23.41 -13.41
CA LEU A 478 -62.83 23.99 -13.64
C LEU A 478 -63.47 24.34 -12.30
N GLY A 479 -63.81 25.62 -12.15
CA GLY A 479 -64.46 26.19 -10.97
C GLY A 479 -65.85 26.74 -11.27
N PHE A 480 -66.81 26.48 -10.38
CA PHE A 480 -68.17 27.01 -10.45
C PHE A 480 -68.53 27.73 -9.15
N THR A 481 -68.97 28.98 -9.24
CA THR A 481 -69.36 29.79 -8.09
C THR A 481 -70.84 29.58 -7.78
N GLY A 482 -71.12 28.77 -6.75
CA GLY A 482 -72.47 28.47 -6.29
C GLY A 482 -72.95 29.44 -5.21
N THR A 483 -74.14 30.03 -5.36
CA THR A 483 -74.71 30.92 -4.34
C THR A 483 -75.09 30.13 -3.09
N LYS A 484 -74.50 30.45 -1.92
CA LYS A 484 -74.91 29.87 -0.63
C LYS A 484 -76.41 30.14 -0.39
N THR A 485 -77.22 29.10 -0.48
CA THR A 485 -78.63 29.14 -0.05
C THR A 485 -78.67 28.62 1.40
N ALA A 486 -79.45 29.28 2.27
CA ALA A 486 -79.51 28.91 3.68
C ALA A 486 -80.09 27.50 3.86
N GLY A 487 -79.23 26.50 4.06
CA GLY A 487 -79.59 25.09 4.14
C GLY A 487 -78.48 24.10 3.77
N GLY A 488 -77.42 24.56 3.09
CA GLY A 488 -76.26 23.73 2.74
C GLY A 488 -75.74 24.02 1.33
N VAL A 489 -74.57 23.47 0.99
CA VAL A 489 -73.96 23.63 -0.34
C VAL A 489 -74.70 22.74 -1.34
N ALA A 490 -75.66 23.31 -2.07
CA ALA A 490 -76.30 22.65 -3.20
C ALA A 490 -75.41 22.75 -4.44
N THR A 491 -74.59 21.73 -4.69
CA THR A 491 -73.91 21.58 -5.98
C THR A 491 -74.94 21.21 -7.07
N PRO A 492 -74.95 21.87 -8.24
CA PRO A 492 -75.80 21.46 -9.34
C PRO A 492 -75.27 20.14 -9.91
N SER A 493 -75.95 19.03 -9.58
CA SER A 493 -75.63 17.68 -10.07
C SER A 493 -76.05 17.50 -11.54
N ALA A 494 -75.30 18.15 -12.44
CA ALA A 494 -75.40 17.95 -13.87
C ALA A 494 -74.81 16.58 -14.29
N GLY A 495 -75.60 15.52 -14.07
CA GLY A 495 -75.41 14.21 -14.71
C GLY A 495 -74.29 13.31 -14.16
N GLY A 496 -74.65 12.33 -13.35
CA GLY A 496 -74.04 11.00 -13.40
C GLY A 496 -72.66 10.78 -12.75
N PHE A 497 -72.03 11.77 -12.12
CA PHE A 497 -70.80 11.56 -11.34
C PHE A 497 -71.13 11.28 -9.86
N PRO A 498 -70.90 10.05 -9.34
CA PRO A 498 -71.15 9.74 -7.94
C PRO A 498 -70.05 10.32 -7.04
N ASP A 499 -70.46 10.94 -5.93
CA ASP A 499 -69.67 11.37 -4.76
C ASP A 499 -68.25 11.91 -5.04
N LEU A 500 -68.20 13.13 -5.60
CA LEU A 500 -67.00 13.97 -5.56
C LEU A 500 -66.69 14.37 -4.12
N HIS A 501 -65.72 13.69 -3.49
CA HIS A 501 -65.29 14.00 -2.13
C HIS A 501 -64.60 15.38 -2.06
N LEU A 502 -65.23 16.32 -1.37
CA LEU A 502 -64.82 17.71 -1.34
C LEU A 502 -63.79 17.97 -0.22
N THR A 503 -62.51 17.93 -0.55
CA THR A 503 -61.44 18.23 0.42
C THR A 503 -61.28 19.74 0.60
N ASN A 504 -61.70 20.26 1.75
CA ASN A 504 -61.62 21.68 2.11
C ASN A 504 -60.16 22.12 2.37
N SER A 505 -59.40 22.39 1.30
CA SER A 505 -57.98 22.77 1.36
C SER A 505 -57.79 24.23 1.81
N THR A 506 -57.38 24.42 3.06
CA THR A 506 -57.00 25.74 3.61
C THR A 506 -55.48 25.93 3.62
N ASN A 507 -54.77 25.52 2.57
CA ASN A 507 -53.31 25.65 2.48
C ASN A 507 -52.90 26.97 1.82
N ALA A 508 -52.21 27.81 2.59
CA ALA A 508 -52.01 29.23 2.32
C ALA A 508 -50.83 29.54 1.40
N LEU A 509 -51.01 29.38 0.08
CA LEU A 509 -50.11 29.90 -0.96
C LEU A 509 -50.84 30.58 -2.14
N ASP A 510 -52.14 30.85 -2.02
CA ASP A 510 -52.90 31.57 -3.03
C ASP A 510 -52.53 33.07 -3.01
N PRO A 511 -52.05 33.68 -4.12
CA PRO A 511 -51.78 35.10 -4.17
C PRO A 511 -53.10 35.88 -4.11
N LEU A 512 -53.41 36.33 -2.89
CA LEU A 512 -54.59 37.10 -2.50
C LEU A 512 -55.05 38.12 -3.56
N ILE A 513 -56.00 37.72 -4.41
CA ILE A 513 -56.91 38.66 -5.08
C ILE A 513 -57.94 39.04 -4.02
N PRO A 514 -57.97 40.28 -3.50
CA PRO A 514 -58.92 40.64 -2.45
C PRO A 514 -60.28 40.92 -3.11
N LEU A 515 -61.08 39.87 -3.34
CA LEU A 515 -62.47 40.06 -3.75
C LEU A 515 -63.26 40.67 -2.57
N PRO A 516 -63.97 41.79 -2.78
CA PRO A 516 -64.69 42.46 -1.71
C PRO A 516 -65.93 41.67 -1.28
N ASN A 517 -65.92 41.23 -0.02
CA ASN A 517 -67.07 40.80 0.78
C ASN A 517 -67.74 39.45 0.42
N GLY A 518 -67.46 38.44 1.24
CA GLY A 518 -68.32 37.25 1.39
C GLY A 518 -67.64 35.93 1.02
N GLU A 519 -67.80 34.93 1.89
CA GLU A 519 -67.24 33.59 1.74
C GLU A 519 -67.72 32.84 0.48
N GLN A 520 -67.02 33.02 -0.64
CA GLN A 520 -67.17 32.20 -1.84
C GLN A 520 -66.15 31.05 -1.79
N GLN A 521 -66.63 29.81 -1.66
CA GLN A 521 -65.79 28.63 -1.78
C GLN A 521 -65.67 28.23 -3.26
N SER A 522 -64.50 28.45 -3.86
CA SER A 522 -64.19 28.07 -5.22
C SER A 522 -63.88 26.56 -5.30
N ASN A 523 -64.83 25.79 -5.81
CA ASN A 523 -64.67 24.35 -6.02
C ASN A 523 -63.88 24.06 -7.31
N PHE A 524 -62.57 23.87 -7.21
CA PHE A 524 -61.73 23.48 -8.34
C PHE A 524 -61.72 21.96 -8.57
N ILE A 525 -62.21 21.52 -9.74
CA ILE A 525 -62.01 20.14 -10.22
C ILE A 525 -60.71 20.10 -11.03
N SER A 526 -59.66 19.50 -10.47
CA SER A 526 -58.35 19.31 -11.13
C SER A 526 -58.35 18.04 -11.99
N ALA A 527 -58.06 18.19 -13.28
CA ALA A 527 -57.74 17.08 -14.17
C ALA A 527 -56.22 17.01 -14.41
N ASN A 528 -55.60 15.89 -14.00
CA ASN A 528 -54.15 15.63 -13.88
C ASN A 528 -53.43 16.47 -12.80
N PRO A 529 -53.57 16.13 -11.50
CA PRO A 529 -52.62 16.58 -10.49
C PRO A 529 -51.23 15.99 -10.79
N VAL A 530 -50.21 16.83 -10.93
CA VAL A 530 -48.81 16.39 -11.02
C VAL A 530 -48.28 16.24 -9.61
N VAL A 531 -47.94 15.01 -9.21
CA VAL A 531 -47.43 14.70 -7.88
C VAL A 531 -45.92 14.95 -7.83
N GLY A 532 -45.51 16.07 -7.23
CA GLY A 532 -44.11 16.42 -7.01
C GLY A 532 -43.94 17.82 -6.42
N ILE A 533 -42.80 18.07 -5.77
CA ILE A 533 -42.42 19.42 -5.33
C ILE A 533 -41.82 20.13 -6.55
N LEU A 534 -42.57 21.07 -7.16
CA LEU A 534 -42.20 21.67 -8.44
C LEU A 534 -41.77 23.13 -8.32
N THR A 535 -40.68 23.46 -8.99
CA THR A 535 -40.25 24.83 -9.30
C THR A 535 -40.46 25.06 -10.79
N GLY A 536 -41.22 26.09 -11.17
CA GLY A 536 -41.58 26.37 -12.57
C GLY A 536 -43.07 26.11 -12.88
N VAL A 537 -43.93 26.98 -12.35
CA VAL A 537 -45.39 26.96 -12.58
C VAL A 537 -45.80 28.28 -13.23
N LEU A 538 -46.61 28.19 -14.29
CA LEU A 538 -47.29 29.32 -14.92
C LEU A 538 -48.80 29.06 -14.86
N ARG A 539 -49.51 29.85 -14.06
CA ARG A 539 -50.97 29.76 -13.88
C ARG A 539 -51.68 30.86 -14.66
N LEU A 540 -52.71 30.49 -15.42
CA LEU A 540 -53.52 31.36 -16.25
C LEU A 540 -55.01 31.13 -15.91
N GLY A 541 -55.57 32.06 -15.12
CA GLY A 541 -56.99 32.07 -14.77
C GLY A 541 -57.81 32.93 -15.74
N LEU A 542 -58.96 32.41 -16.18
CA LEU A 542 -59.98 33.13 -16.94
C LEU A 542 -61.28 33.14 -16.14
N LEU A 543 -61.75 34.35 -15.81
CA LEU A 543 -63.02 34.60 -15.13
C LEU A 543 -64.11 34.90 -16.17
N GLY A 544 -65.26 34.23 -16.05
CA GLY A 544 -66.42 34.49 -16.90
C GLY A 544 -67.12 35.82 -16.57
N HIS A 545 -67.89 36.34 -17.52
CA HIS A 545 -68.56 37.66 -17.45
C HIS A 545 -69.54 37.87 -16.27
N ASP A 546 -69.92 36.80 -15.56
CA ASP A 546 -70.85 36.80 -14.41
C ASP A 546 -70.17 36.23 -13.14
N ASP A 547 -68.83 36.14 -13.10
CA ASP A 547 -67.98 35.54 -12.03
C ASP A 547 -68.30 34.09 -11.61
N ARG A 548 -69.23 33.43 -12.31
CA ARG A 548 -69.77 32.10 -11.96
C ARG A 548 -69.04 30.91 -12.56
N ILE A 549 -68.20 31.15 -13.56
CA ILE A 549 -67.39 30.12 -14.21
C ILE A 549 -65.94 30.62 -14.17
N GLN A 550 -65.07 29.79 -13.63
CA GLN A 550 -63.63 30.03 -13.53
C GLN A 550 -62.93 28.89 -14.28
N LEU A 551 -62.16 29.23 -15.31
CA LEU A 551 -61.30 28.27 -16.00
C LEU A 551 -59.86 28.57 -15.60
N ASP A 552 -59.16 27.56 -15.10
CA ASP A 552 -57.79 27.66 -14.65
C ASP A 552 -56.90 26.70 -15.44
N LEU A 553 -55.83 27.23 -16.04
CA LEU A 553 -54.80 26.46 -16.70
C LEU A 553 -53.47 26.65 -15.97
N GLU A 554 -52.96 25.57 -15.40
CA GLU A 554 -51.69 25.56 -14.70
C GLU A 554 -50.66 24.74 -15.52
N LEU A 555 -49.73 25.44 -16.16
CA LEU A 555 -48.62 24.83 -16.89
C LEU A 555 -47.44 24.61 -15.94
N MET A 556 -46.92 23.39 -15.92
CA MET A 556 -45.84 22.96 -15.05
C MET A 556 -44.66 22.47 -15.88
N ALA A 557 -43.49 23.07 -15.70
CA ALA A 557 -42.26 22.66 -16.38
C ALA A 557 -41.06 22.77 -15.42
N ALA A 558 -40.53 21.63 -15.02
CA ALA A 558 -39.37 21.53 -14.13
C ALA A 558 -38.32 20.58 -14.72
N GLU A 559 -37.06 21.00 -14.70
CA GLU A 559 -35.91 20.15 -14.99
C GLU A 559 -34.87 20.31 -13.88
N SER A 560 -34.35 19.19 -13.39
CA SER A 560 -33.33 19.13 -12.34
C SER A 560 -32.23 18.17 -12.76
N ASN A 561 -30.99 18.58 -12.56
CA ASN A 561 -29.79 17.80 -12.84
C ASN A 561 -28.87 17.89 -11.61
N ASN A 562 -28.91 16.85 -10.78
CA ASN A 562 -28.12 16.75 -9.56
C ASN A 562 -26.90 15.87 -9.80
N ARG A 563 -25.72 16.32 -9.35
CA ARG A 563 -24.45 15.61 -9.51
C ARG A 563 -23.73 15.57 -8.16
N GLY A 564 -23.53 14.38 -7.63
CA GLY A 564 -22.75 14.12 -6.43
C GLY A 564 -21.51 13.28 -6.75
N LYS A 565 -20.38 13.61 -6.12
CA LYS A 565 -19.19 12.76 -6.10
C LYS A 565 -18.66 12.70 -4.68
N VAL A 566 -18.51 11.50 -4.14
CA VAL A 566 -17.93 11.25 -2.83
C VAL A 566 -16.66 10.42 -3.02
N ILE A 567 -15.59 10.83 -2.34
CA ILE A 567 -14.33 10.08 -2.29
C ILE A 567 -14.03 9.82 -0.81
N SER A 568 -13.70 8.59 -0.46
CA SER A 568 -13.27 8.20 0.88
C SER A 568 -11.95 7.43 0.78
N SER A 569 -10.92 7.90 1.47
CA SER A 569 -9.57 7.34 1.36
C SER A 569 -8.98 6.93 2.71
N PRO A 570 -9.46 5.82 3.33
CA PRO A 570 -8.85 5.30 4.55
C PRO A 570 -7.44 4.76 4.27
N ARG A 571 -6.53 5.00 5.22
CA ARG A 571 -5.12 4.60 5.17
C ARG A 571 -4.76 3.94 6.48
N VAL A 572 -3.98 2.87 6.44
CA VAL A 572 -3.52 2.15 7.63
C VAL A 572 -2.11 1.60 7.39
N VAL A 573 -1.25 1.65 8.40
CA VAL A 573 0.08 1.02 8.39
C VAL A 573 0.03 -0.20 9.30
N THR A 574 0.62 -1.31 8.86
CA THR A 574 0.76 -2.53 9.66
C THR A 574 2.06 -3.26 9.37
N LEU A 575 2.43 -4.17 10.25
CA LEU A 575 3.53 -5.11 10.02
C LEU A 575 3.09 -6.22 9.06
N ASP A 576 4.06 -6.83 8.38
CA ASP A 576 3.80 -8.04 7.59
C ASP A 576 3.12 -9.14 8.44
N ASN A 577 2.15 -9.83 7.84
CA ASN A 577 1.29 -10.86 8.47
C ASN A 577 0.44 -10.38 9.66
N ARG A 578 0.33 -9.06 9.93
CA ARG A 578 -0.51 -8.53 11.00
C ARG A 578 -1.75 -7.81 10.47
N GLU A 579 -2.90 -8.25 10.96
CA GLU A 579 -4.19 -7.62 10.70
C GLU A 579 -4.24 -6.21 11.30
N ALA A 580 -4.69 -5.23 10.51
CA ALA A 580 -4.99 -3.89 10.97
C ALA A 580 -6.38 -3.44 10.52
N ILE A 581 -7.00 -2.60 11.35
CA ILE A 581 -8.39 -2.14 11.18
C ILE A 581 -8.43 -0.64 11.46
N ILE A 582 -9.05 0.13 10.57
CA ILE A 582 -9.40 1.53 10.78
C ILE A 582 -10.90 1.70 10.55
N LYS A 583 -11.60 2.37 11.48
CA LYS A 583 -13.05 2.63 11.41
C LYS A 583 -13.36 4.10 11.66
N GLN A 584 -14.34 4.65 10.93
CA GLN A 584 -14.87 6.00 11.12
C GLN A 584 -16.38 6.02 10.86
N GLY A 585 -17.18 6.54 11.79
CA GLY A 585 -18.62 6.69 11.60
C GLY A 585 -19.38 6.89 12.91
N VAL A 586 -20.63 6.42 12.94
CA VAL A 586 -21.54 6.61 14.09
C VAL A 586 -22.23 5.30 14.47
N ALA A 587 -22.42 5.09 15.77
CA ALA A 587 -23.23 4.00 16.30
C ALA A 587 -24.69 4.44 16.41
N ILE A 588 -25.60 3.72 15.74
CA ILE A 588 -27.04 3.97 15.76
C ILE A 588 -27.66 3.08 16.84
N LYS A 589 -28.42 3.68 17.76
CA LYS A 589 -29.17 2.92 18.77
C LYS A 589 -30.44 2.32 18.16
N PHE A 590 -30.71 1.07 18.48
CA PHE A 590 -31.95 0.35 18.20
C PHE A 590 -32.53 -0.15 19.53
N THR A 591 -33.81 0.13 19.78
CA THR A 591 -34.51 -0.33 20.98
C THR A 591 -35.42 -1.51 20.65
N GLU A 592 -35.10 -2.68 21.17
CA GLU A 592 -35.92 -3.88 21.05
C GLU A 592 -36.71 -4.10 22.35
N ILE A 593 -38.05 -4.13 22.25
CA ILE A 593 -38.95 -4.35 23.38
C ILE A 593 -39.32 -5.83 23.43
N THR A 594 -38.61 -6.60 24.27
CA THR A 594 -38.93 -8.02 24.50
C THR A 594 -39.49 -8.20 25.90
N ARG A 595 -40.77 -8.64 25.98
CA ARG A 595 -41.49 -8.93 27.24
C ARG A 595 -41.30 -7.83 28.31
N ASP A 596 -41.68 -6.60 27.96
CA ASP A 596 -41.62 -5.42 28.84
C ASP A 596 -40.19 -4.97 29.26
N THR A 597 -39.15 -5.62 28.73
CA THR A 597 -37.75 -5.18 28.88
C THR A 597 -37.29 -4.46 27.62
N VAL A 598 -36.89 -3.19 27.76
CA VAL A 598 -36.31 -2.39 26.66
C VAL A 598 -34.82 -2.66 26.58
N THR A 599 -34.40 -3.50 25.63
CA THR A 599 -32.98 -3.74 25.35
C THR A 599 -32.51 -2.75 24.29
N THR A 600 -31.45 -2.00 24.58
CA THR A 600 -30.84 -1.08 23.60
C THR A 600 -29.60 -1.73 22.99
N SER A 601 -29.62 -1.94 21.68
CA SER A 601 -28.48 -2.41 20.89
C SER A 601 -27.89 -1.25 20.09
N PHE A 602 -26.57 -1.24 19.89
CA PHE A 602 -25.89 -0.27 19.05
C PHE A 602 -25.38 -0.97 17.78
N VAL A 603 -25.70 -0.41 16.62
CA VAL A 603 -25.24 -0.92 15.32
C VAL A 603 -24.42 0.15 14.62
N ASP A 604 -23.19 -0.19 14.26
CA ASP A 604 -22.22 0.73 13.67
C ASP A 604 -22.53 0.99 12.18
N ALA A 605 -22.77 2.26 11.85
CA ALA A 605 -22.74 2.78 10.48
C ALA A 605 -21.39 3.48 10.28
N VAL A 606 -20.39 2.68 9.88
CA VAL A 606 -18.99 3.09 9.72
C VAL A 606 -18.46 2.82 8.32
N LEU A 607 -17.51 3.66 7.91
CA LEU A 607 -16.46 3.33 6.95
C LEU A 607 -15.41 2.49 7.69
N GLU A 608 -15.15 1.27 7.24
CA GLU A 608 -14.13 0.37 7.79
C GLU A 608 -13.22 -0.14 6.67
N LEU A 609 -11.91 -0.07 6.91
CA LEU A 609 -10.89 -0.78 6.15
C LEU A 609 -10.21 -1.75 7.12
N LYS A 610 -10.33 -3.04 6.83
CA LYS A 610 -9.68 -4.14 7.55
C LYS A 610 -8.79 -4.90 6.56
N VAL A 611 -7.52 -5.07 6.88
CA VAL A 611 -6.54 -5.66 5.97
C VAL A 611 -5.47 -6.46 6.70
N THR A 612 -5.09 -7.58 6.11
CA THR A 612 -3.92 -8.39 6.51
C THR A 612 -3.01 -8.58 5.30
N PRO A 613 -1.84 -7.93 5.25
CA PRO A 613 -0.88 -8.09 4.16
C PRO A 613 0.13 -9.22 4.41
N HIS A 614 0.72 -9.72 3.33
CA HIS A 614 1.81 -10.67 3.27
C HIS A 614 2.74 -10.28 2.10
N ILE A 615 3.99 -9.92 2.38
CA ILE A 615 5.00 -9.55 1.39
C ILE A 615 5.67 -10.80 0.83
N THR A 616 5.65 -10.92 -0.49
CA THR A 616 6.29 -12.01 -1.23
C THR A 616 7.69 -11.62 -1.73
N ALA A 617 8.48 -12.62 -2.11
CA ALA A 617 9.91 -12.44 -2.43
C ALA A 617 10.20 -11.53 -3.64
N ASP A 618 9.23 -11.32 -4.54
CA ASP A 618 9.32 -10.39 -5.68
C ASP A 618 8.93 -8.94 -5.32
N ARG A 619 8.62 -8.67 -4.04
CA ARG A 619 8.05 -7.41 -3.51
C ARG A 619 6.60 -7.13 -3.93
N SER A 620 5.86 -8.14 -4.36
CA SER A 620 4.40 -8.07 -4.42
C SER A 620 3.78 -8.32 -3.04
N ILE A 621 2.64 -7.70 -2.78
CA ILE A 621 1.88 -7.82 -1.53
C ILE A 621 0.62 -8.61 -1.82
N ILE A 622 0.51 -9.80 -1.23
CA ILE A 622 -0.77 -10.51 -1.08
C ILE A 622 -1.49 -9.86 0.09
N MET A 623 -2.77 -9.54 -0.05
CA MET A 623 -3.54 -8.98 1.05
C MET A 623 -4.99 -9.48 1.03
N LYS A 624 -5.46 -9.89 2.20
CA LYS A 624 -6.89 -10.08 2.44
C LYS A 624 -7.48 -8.74 2.85
N VAL A 625 -8.30 -8.14 2.00
CA VAL A 625 -8.87 -6.81 2.17
C VAL A 625 -10.38 -6.90 2.35
N LYS A 626 -10.87 -6.31 3.44
CA LYS A 626 -12.28 -6.04 3.67
C LYS A 626 -12.50 -4.54 3.76
N VAL A 627 -13.30 -4.01 2.85
CA VAL A 627 -13.72 -2.60 2.81
C VAL A 627 -15.22 -2.56 2.99
N SER A 628 -15.72 -1.79 3.97
CA SER A 628 -17.14 -1.47 4.08
C SER A 628 -17.36 0.02 4.23
N ARG A 629 -18.46 0.51 3.64
CA ARG A 629 -18.97 1.87 3.80
C ARG A 629 -20.46 1.78 4.12
N ASN A 630 -20.75 1.79 5.41
CA ASN A 630 -22.10 1.66 5.94
C ASN A 630 -22.62 3.04 6.35
N ALA A 631 -23.75 3.46 5.79
CA ALA A 631 -24.30 4.81 5.95
C ALA A 631 -25.72 4.76 6.57
N PRO A 632 -26.05 5.65 7.52
CA PRO A 632 -27.42 5.77 8.05
C PRO A 632 -28.37 6.27 6.97
N GLN A 633 -29.48 5.57 6.76
CA GLN A 633 -30.61 6.02 5.94
C GLN A 633 -31.76 6.47 6.84
N LEU A 634 -31.94 7.78 6.95
CA LEU A 634 -33.03 8.37 7.71
C LEU A 634 -34.33 8.33 6.87
N SER A 635 -35.30 7.51 7.27
CA SER A 635 -36.60 7.44 6.58
C SER A 635 -37.63 8.36 7.27
N SER A 636 -38.00 9.45 6.60
CA SER A 636 -38.78 10.55 7.20
C SER A 636 -40.30 10.31 7.30
N ALA A 637 -40.77 9.06 7.24
CA ALA A 637 -42.21 8.76 7.20
C ALA A 637 -42.84 8.60 8.60
N SER A 638 -42.10 8.07 9.60
CA SER A 638 -42.66 7.80 10.94
C SER A 638 -41.58 7.56 12.01
N GLY A 639 -40.66 8.51 12.20
CA GLY A 639 -39.89 8.75 13.44
C GLY A 639 -38.89 7.70 13.98
N ASP A 640 -39.02 6.42 13.62
CA ASP A 640 -38.47 5.31 14.45
C ASP A 640 -37.78 4.18 13.66
N ILE A 641 -37.68 4.30 12.32
CA ILE A 641 -36.96 3.34 11.48
C ILE A 641 -35.80 4.02 10.76
N VAL A 642 -34.60 3.81 11.29
CA VAL A 642 -33.33 4.16 10.65
C VAL A 642 -32.79 2.92 9.95
N GLY A 643 -32.74 2.95 8.62
CA GLY A 643 -32.09 1.91 7.83
C GLY A 643 -30.57 2.10 7.82
N ILE A 644 -29.82 1.08 7.43
CA ILE A 644 -28.38 1.22 7.15
C ILE A 644 -28.14 0.73 5.72
N THR A 645 -27.70 1.62 4.85
CA THR A 645 -27.21 1.26 3.51
C THR A 645 -25.82 0.67 3.67
N LYS A 646 -25.62 -0.56 3.18
CA LYS A 646 -24.35 -1.28 3.31
C LYS A 646 -23.69 -1.49 1.96
N ASN A 647 -22.49 -0.95 1.79
CA ASN A 647 -21.64 -1.19 0.64
C ASN A 647 -20.36 -1.88 1.13
N GLU A 648 -20.25 -3.20 0.95
CA GLU A 648 -19.13 -4.00 1.48
C GLU A 648 -18.45 -4.82 0.37
N THR A 649 -17.16 -5.10 0.52
CA THR A 649 -16.36 -5.95 -0.36
C THR A 649 -15.29 -6.65 0.47
N GLU A 650 -15.20 -7.97 0.36
CA GLU A 650 -14.15 -8.80 0.99
C GLU A 650 -13.52 -9.66 -0.10
N THR A 651 -12.20 -9.52 -0.28
CA THR A 651 -11.46 -10.19 -1.35
C THR A 651 -9.99 -10.41 -0.96
N GLU A 652 -9.31 -11.28 -1.70
CA GLU A 652 -7.88 -11.51 -1.59
C GLU A 652 -7.19 -11.07 -2.88
N ALA A 653 -6.11 -10.30 -2.75
CA ALA A 653 -5.54 -9.50 -3.82
C ALA A 653 -4.01 -9.56 -3.80
N LEU A 654 -3.39 -9.84 -4.95
CA LEU A 654 -1.95 -9.68 -5.18
C LEU A 654 -1.71 -8.37 -5.93
N VAL A 655 -0.96 -7.44 -5.35
CA VAL A 655 -0.66 -6.12 -5.94
C VAL A 655 0.81 -5.79 -5.71
N ARG A 656 1.50 -5.19 -6.69
CA ARG A 656 2.90 -4.77 -6.53
C ARG A 656 3.03 -3.56 -5.61
N ASP A 657 4.22 -3.39 -5.02
CA ASP A 657 4.59 -2.19 -4.27
C ASP A 657 4.32 -0.90 -5.07
N GLY A 658 3.46 -0.04 -4.53
CA GLY A 658 3.08 1.25 -5.10
C GLY A 658 2.08 1.22 -6.26
N GLU A 659 1.71 0.04 -6.78
CA GLU A 659 0.70 -0.09 -7.83
C GLU A 659 -0.73 0.02 -7.26
N THR A 660 -1.66 0.56 -8.05
CA THR A 660 -3.09 0.65 -7.66
C THR A 660 -3.89 -0.40 -8.39
N MET A 661 -4.58 -1.26 -7.66
CA MET A 661 -5.51 -2.24 -8.23
C MET A 661 -6.97 -1.87 -7.94
N VAL A 662 -7.84 -2.07 -8.93
CA VAL A 662 -9.29 -2.00 -8.75
C VAL A 662 -9.75 -3.31 -8.11
N LEU A 663 -10.28 -3.25 -6.88
CA LEU A 663 -10.84 -4.42 -6.19
C LEU A 663 -12.21 -4.80 -6.74
N GLY A 664 -12.97 -3.81 -7.23
CA GLY A 664 -14.27 -4.03 -7.84
C GLY A 664 -15.10 -2.75 -7.94
N GLY A 665 -16.32 -2.89 -8.41
CA GLY A 665 -17.28 -1.81 -8.50
C GLY A 665 -18.69 -2.25 -8.87
N ILE A 666 -19.63 -1.32 -8.75
CA ILE A 666 -21.05 -1.51 -9.06
C ILE A 666 -21.52 -0.30 -9.87
N TYR A 667 -22.17 -0.56 -11.01
CA TYR A 667 -22.82 0.47 -11.82
C TYR A 667 -24.32 0.16 -11.91
N VAL A 668 -25.15 1.11 -11.47
CA VAL A 668 -26.61 1.00 -11.45
C VAL A 668 -27.21 2.14 -12.27
N VAL A 669 -28.17 1.80 -13.12
CA VAL A 669 -29.00 2.76 -13.87
C VAL A 669 -30.46 2.43 -13.59
N ASP A 670 -31.19 3.39 -13.03
CA ASP A 670 -32.64 3.35 -12.85
C ASP A 670 -33.27 4.41 -13.75
N SER A 671 -34.21 4.01 -14.63
CA SER A 671 -34.83 4.93 -15.58
C SER A 671 -36.36 4.79 -15.58
N GLY A 672 -37.04 5.76 -14.98
CA GLY A 672 -38.48 5.88 -14.96
C GLY A 672 -39.01 6.82 -16.05
N LYS A 673 -40.03 6.40 -16.78
CA LYS A 673 -40.79 7.26 -17.71
C LYS A 673 -42.28 7.09 -17.43
N SER A 674 -42.86 8.02 -16.68
CA SER A 674 -44.31 8.09 -16.46
C SER A 674 -44.95 9.03 -17.47
N THR A 675 -46.15 8.70 -17.96
CA THR A 675 -46.94 9.57 -18.82
C THR A 675 -48.42 9.36 -18.53
N THR A 676 -49.03 10.33 -17.85
CA THR A 676 -50.47 10.38 -17.59
C THR A 676 -51.11 11.24 -18.67
N LYS A 677 -52.19 10.79 -19.31
CA LYS A 677 -52.84 11.57 -20.38
C LYS A 677 -54.36 11.40 -20.35
N LEU A 678 -55.10 12.45 -20.73
CA LEU A 678 -56.53 12.29 -21.00
C LEU A 678 -56.70 11.52 -22.32
N PRO A 679 -57.55 10.47 -22.36
CA PRO A 679 -57.87 9.79 -23.61
C PRO A 679 -58.53 10.75 -24.60
N PHE A 680 -58.32 10.51 -25.90
CA PHE A 680 -58.75 11.35 -27.03
C PHE A 680 -58.09 12.74 -27.11
N LEU A 681 -58.19 13.58 -26.06
CA LEU A 681 -57.72 14.98 -26.10
C LEU A 681 -56.19 15.10 -26.22
N ALA A 682 -55.44 14.17 -25.61
CA ALA A 682 -53.97 14.19 -25.64
C ALA A 682 -53.34 13.79 -26.98
N ASP A 683 -54.14 13.27 -27.92
CA ASP A 683 -53.67 12.80 -29.23
C ASP A 683 -53.97 13.82 -30.35
N ILE A 684 -54.55 14.98 -30.02
CA ILE A 684 -54.76 16.10 -30.95
C ILE A 684 -53.39 16.70 -31.34
N PRO A 685 -53.08 16.88 -32.64
CA PRO A 685 -51.82 17.53 -33.05
C PRO A 685 -51.75 18.97 -32.56
N LEU A 686 -50.54 19.44 -32.25
CA LEU A 686 -50.23 20.74 -31.63
C LEU A 686 -50.77 20.92 -30.19
N LEU A 687 -52.05 20.63 -29.93
CA LEU A 687 -52.69 20.87 -28.63
C LEU A 687 -52.52 19.73 -27.61
N GLY A 688 -52.36 18.47 -28.04
CA GLY A 688 -52.33 17.30 -27.14
C GLY A 688 -51.25 17.33 -26.04
N ALA A 689 -50.26 18.21 -26.15
CA ALA A 689 -49.28 18.48 -25.09
C ALA A 689 -49.90 19.03 -23.79
N ILE A 690 -50.99 19.80 -23.86
CA ILE A 690 -51.68 20.37 -22.69
C ILE A 690 -52.65 19.38 -22.01
N PHE A 691 -52.84 18.18 -22.57
CA PHE A 691 -53.72 17.14 -22.02
C PHE A 691 -52.94 15.91 -21.53
N ARG A 692 -51.63 16.05 -21.36
CA ARG A 692 -50.73 15.03 -20.83
C ARG A 692 -49.73 15.62 -19.84
N SER A 693 -49.40 14.83 -18.82
CA SER A 693 -48.26 15.05 -17.93
C SER A 693 -47.23 13.95 -18.19
N LYS A 694 -45.96 14.32 -18.28
CA LYS A 694 -44.83 13.43 -18.54
C LYS A 694 -43.72 13.68 -17.54
N THR A 695 -43.36 12.64 -16.80
CA THR A 695 -42.25 12.64 -15.85
C THR A 695 -41.19 11.67 -16.33
N ILE A 696 -39.96 12.15 -16.46
CA ILE A 696 -38.76 11.37 -16.78
C ILE A 696 -37.83 11.46 -15.57
N GLN A 697 -37.35 10.32 -15.10
CA GLN A 697 -36.35 10.22 -14.05
C GLN A 697 -35.27 9.23 -14.55
N ASP A 698 -34.00 9.63 -14.48
CA ASP A 698 -32.83 8.83 -14.84
C ASP A 698 -31.81 9.02 -13.71
N GLU A 699 -31.58 7.96 -12.93
CA GLU A 699 -30.64 7.95 -11.83
C GLU A 699 -29.52 6.94 -12.13
N ARG A 700 -28.28 7.41 -12.07
CA ARG A 700 -27.09 6.60 -12.31
C ARG A 700 -26.19 6.68 -11.10
N ARG A 701 -25.80 5.52 -10.57
CA ARG A 701 -24.93 5.39 -9.40
C ARG A 701 -23.76 4.49 -9.77
N GLU A 702 -22.55 4.97 -9.55
CA GLU A 702 -21.30 4.26 -9.80
C GLU A 702 -20.50 4.20 -8.49
N LEU A 703 -20.06 3.01 -8.11
CA LEU A 703 -19.18 2.75 -6.98
C LEU A 703 -17.94 2.03 -7.49
N LEU A 704 -16.75 2.55 -7.18
CA LEU A 704 -15.47 1.91 -7.49
C LEU A 704 -14.61 1.85 -6.22
N ILE A 705 -13.96 0.71 -5.99
CA ILE A 705 -13.03 0.50 -4.87
C ILE A 705 -11.65 0.17 -5.42
N PHE A 706 -10.67 0.97 -5.01
CA PHE A 706 -9.26 0.82 -5.34
C PHE A 706 -8.45 0.51 -4.09
N VAL A 707 -7.34 -0.21 -4.23
CA VAL A 707 -6.33 -0.39 -3.18
C VAL A 707 -4.93 -0.15 -3.73
N THR A 708 -4.06 0.43 -2.91
CA THR A 708 -2.68 0.74 -3.21
C THR A 708 -1.83 0.37 -1.98
N PRO A 709 -1.09 -0.74 -1.99
CA PRO A 709 -0.11 -1.04 -0.95
C PRO A 709 1.21 -0.31 -1.23
N ARG A 710 1.97 -0.02 -0.18
CA ARG A 710 3.35 0.46 -0.27
C ARG A 710 4.19 -0.12 0.86
N ILE A 711 5.35 -0.69 0.55
CA ILE A 711 6.31 -1.19 1.53
C ILE A 711 7.09 0.00 2.11
N ILE A 712 7.17 0.09 3.44
CA ILE A 712 7.99 1.06 4.16
C ILE A 712 9.29 0.38 4.56
N THR A 713 10.37 0.65 3.83
CA THR A 713 11.72 0.12 4.11
C THR A 713 12.54 0.99 5.06
N SER A 714 12.06 2.19 5.40
CA SER A 714 12.74 3.11 6.33
C SER A 714 11.72 4.07 6.95
N PRO A 715 11.79 4.40 8.25
CA PRO A 715 10.97 5.44 8.86
C PRO A 715 11.48 6.82 8.44
N SER A 716 11.12 7.25 7.22
CA SER A 716 11.24 8.65 6.81
C SER A 716 10.19 9.50 7.53
N SER A 717 10.60 10.64 8.08
CA SER A 717 9.85 11.51 9.01
C SER A 717 8.66 12.29 8.42
N ASP A 718 8.06 11.83 7.32
CA ASP A 718 7.01 12.53 6.56
C ASP A 718 5.58 11.98 6.86
N PHE A 719 5.34 11.53 8.09
CA PHE A 719 4.04 11.04 8.58
C PHE A 719 3.38 12.03 9.56
#